data_AF-A0A2I0PTF3-F1
#
_entry.id   AF-A0A2I0PTF3-F1
#
_cell.length_a   1.000
_cell.length_b   1.000
_cell.length_c   1.000
_cell.angle_alpha   90.00
_cell.angle_beta   90.00
_cell.angle_gamma   90.00
#
_symmetry.space_group_name_H-M   'P 1'
#
loop_
_entity.id
_entity.type
_entity.pdbx_description
1 polymer ?
#
loop_
_entity_poly.entity_id
_entity_poly.type
_entity_poly.pdbx_seq_one_letter_code
_entity_poly.pdbx_strand_id
1 'polypeptide(L)'
;MKIHRIILIALGLFFMVSITAAADLTPSTMVSSNLGWIIANGNDQVTIIVHVMQGSPATDVSGANVVFSLVGDSQDLGTLSSPSATTGIDGIAQTVFRSKTKSGTVTINATVTSTDGTILPISCTQRIDHDIPSGAVVDYPLKVTAGSVTQIVIPLTDISNNPVDNKNTAEIHNIVLHMSGDGGAGFLQGTEYVQDLTVPTDGGGNASVDLRVSTLAGPNNIQIYPIGSYLGGLVTITGVADSDPCYLVQLHPSPSSWPADGKDPEHSFIFYWTVLDKNHNPIGYADLWVTTSKPGEEVHLITGPDGIASTPYGAKSIAGIYTITATPVVPGTTTAMNATLLCTDTLESGFCSQTVEFTALDPVDMFLTASPQTMVSMDVDGAKPVDVKARVVDVSGNAVKGETVIFTKSADTLTYTKPDGTLGTFAETVSSSLTPPTTVTTAMDSGYATVQFLPGTFAKKGETGYDEAATGSCKVTATWTNGKTGEVKTREITFVWKNYPFLTVESEIDNLDPNVGDIINVKIWIKGTGAALQPKPIDVVLCNDRSGSMLLDYPDRMVQAKDAALTFSSKLTEGKDHIGLVSFGDNDGESGWAKLAPTKSGSSWSWDHVYGSWYWVADDSAYECGNGCPGYYYNKYDPASPHQLYLNAHYNAGKPKDYGDNVYASNDLVLNLHTLTEVTGGLDGIVPAGGTPTREGLYNAVSQFPAYSTERPVRAIILLTDGKWNTGGDPESIKTSPSIKSFPDVGTGSIIAWANSKKIKIFTIGLGSDVSSDELTRYATDTGGKYYPASDPTQLATIYTDIAGALNEQAGGQTQLKADFGKITVDGNAVTGDAVDEYLEYVYNPGGGASSSTLVKKYTEVPVIPPKNQYYEYVRDDTGNWTNPTLIPGLTPKQLDFDVGKIILNDIWMANIQFEMKKAGAIGIFGDQSPVTFIDTVTGKSQTVTVPSKIWTIHPGQADNPFGTPTTLTVTDVLVTPVATDPNLMTVSWKIGYDGDKHLNEKLLYCSETSSNPVSCAASQNLWPAYANLLISPPAGNSGTYSFVIDTSTLKPGDIYRITVRASESTPGGKENSGSALYSKGDVSTRAFIKLE
;
A
#
# COMPACT_ATOMS: atom_id res chain seq x y z
N MET A 1 43.02 -110.59 129.04
CA MET A 1 42.26 -111.58 129.86
C MET A 1 40.87 -111.79 129.23
N LYS A 2 40.06 -112.73 129.71
CA LYS A 2 38.93 -113.35 128.98
C LYS A 2 37.54 -112.76 129.34
N ILE A 3 36.53 -112.95 128.45
CA ILE A 3 35.06 -113.08 128.72
C ILE A 3 34.27 -111.77 129.05
N HIS A 4 33.01 -111.49 128.61
CA HIS A 4 32.11 -111.94 127.52
C HIS A 4 30.84 -111.01 127.40
N ARG A 5 30.27 -110.89 126.18
CA ARG A 5 28.81 -110.81 125.80
C ARG A 5 27.87 -109.59 126.10
N ILE A 6 27.24 -109.08 125.01
CA ILE A 6 25.77 -108.87 124.76
C ILE A 6 25.07 -107.46 124.90
N ILE A 7 24.52 -106.98 123.76
CA ILE A 7 23.27 -106.18 123.47
C ILE A 7 23.14 -104.61 123.57
N LEU A 8 22.81 -104.01 122.40
CA LEU A 8 21.95 -102.84 121.97
C LEU A 8 21.90 -101.42 122.63
N ILE A 9 21.96 -100.41 121.73
CA ILE A 9 21.28 -99.08 121.65
C ILE A 9 21.64 -97.95 122.67
N ALA A 10 22.27 -96.85 122.18
CA ALA A 10 21.70 -95.47 122.10
C ALA A 10 22.74 -94.33 121.84
N LEU A 11 22.42 -93.45 120.88
CA LEU A 11 22.80 -92.01 120.69
C LEU A 11 24.25 -91.48 120.90
N GLY A 12 24.78 -90.85 119.84
CA GLY A 12 25.88 -89.86 119.87
C GLY A 12 26.95 -90.11 118.78
N LEU A 13 27.37 -89.17 117.93
CA LEU A 13 26.97 -87.76 117.75
C LEU A 13 27.16 -87.33 116.27
N PHE A 14 26.44 -86.28 115.86
CA PHE A 14 26.36 -85.68 114.52
C PHE A 14 27.69 -85.51 113.74
N PHE A 15 27.68 -85.91 112.46
CA PHE A 15 28.39 -85.22 111.37
C PHE A 15 27.41 -85.06 110.19
N MET A 16 26.68 -83.94 110.18
CA MET A 16 25.87 -83.53 109.02
C MET A 16 26.80 -82.83 108.03
N VAL A 17 27.22 -83.53 106.98
CA VAL A 17 27.67 -82.88 105.76
C VAL A 17 26.42 -82.38 105.05
N SER A 18 26.07 -81.12 105.29
CA SER A 18 25.06 -80.44 104.48
C SER A 18 25.57 -80.31 103.06
N ILE A 19 25.14 -81.23 102.19
CA ILE A 19 25.18 -81.00 100.75
C ILE A 19 24.23 -79.83 100.51
N THR A 20 24.78 -78.63 100.34
CA THR A 20 24.03 -77.52 99.77
C THR A 20 23.68 -77.92 98.35
N ALA A 21 22.44 -78.35 98.13
CA ALA A 21 21.89 -78.43 96.79
C ALA A 21 21.99 -77.02 96.18
N ALA A 22 22.47 -76.95 94.93
CA ALA A 22 22.52 -75.70 94.19
C ALA A 22 21.13 -75.06 94.17
N ALA A 23 21.06 -73.76 94.45
CA ALA A 23 19.81 -73.02 94.51
C ALA A 23 19.08 -73.10 93.15
N ASP A 24 17.89 -73.70 93.14
CA ASP A 24 17.05 -73.73 91.94
C ASP A 24 16.49 -72.32 91.67
N LEU A 25 17.17 -71.54 90.83
CA LEU A 25 16.78 -70.17 90.51
C LEU A 25 15.66 -70.09 89.47
N THR A 26 15.11 -71.20 88.97
CA THR A 26 14.17 -71.21 87.82
C THR A 26 12.88 -70.41 87.95
N PRO A 27 12.29 -70.08 89.12
CA PRO A 27 11.15 -69.16 89.18
C PRO A 27 11.52 -67.68 89.04
N SER A 28 12.81 -67.35 88.90
CA SER A 28 13.25 -65.96 88.69
C SER A 28 12.69 -65.38 87.39
N THR A 29 12.32 -64.09 87.41
CA THR A 29 11.75 -63.40 86.25
C THR A 29 12.51 -62.12 85.91
N MET A 30 12.43 -61.71 84.65
CA MET A 30 13.00 -60.45 84.15
C MET A 30 11.93 -59.73 83.33
N VAL A 31 11.58 -58.52 83.75
CA VAL A 31 10.55 -57.69 83.11
C VAL A 31 11.00 -56.25 82.98
N SER A 32 10.45 -55.57 82.00
CA SER A 32 10.52 -54.12 81.90
C SER A 32 9.39 -53.49 82.73
N SER A 33 9.66 -52.34 83.38
CA SER A 33 8.64 -51.61 84.15
C SER A 33 7.52 -51.01 83.29
N ASN A 34 7.72 -50.96 81.97
CA ASN A 34 6.69 -50.72 80.97
C ASN A 34 6.79 -51.82 79.91
N LEU A 35 5.72 -52.58 79.68
CA LEU A 35 5.67 -53.61 78.63
C LEU A 35 5.23 -53.05 77.26
N GLY A 36 4.82 -51.78 77.21
CA GLY A 36 4.53 -51.04 75.97
C GLY A 36 5.79 -50.50 75.30
N TRP A 37 5.58 -49.67 74.28
CA TRP A 37 6.65 -48.99 73.54
C TRP A 37 7.18 -47.78 74.33
N ILE A 38 8.46 -47.45 74.11
CA ILE A 38 9.12 -46.19 74.55
C ILE A 38 9.68 -45.47 73.32
N ILE A 39 9.87 -44.16 73.34
CA ILE A 39 10.17 -43.39 72.13
C ILE A 39 11.68 -43.36 71.82
N ALA A 40 12.08 -43.45 70.54
CA ALA A 40 13.45 -43.28 70.05
C ALA A 40 13.94 -41.82 70.05
N ASN A 41 13.82 -41.12 71.18
CA ASN A 41 14.17 -39.70 71.32
C ASN A 41 15.45 -39.43 72.12
N GLY A 42 16.23 -40.48 72.46
CA GLY A 42 17.47 -40.38 73.25
C GLY A 42 17.29 -40.07 74.75
N ASN A 43 16.06 -39.87 75.21
CA ASN A 43 15.72 -39.47 76.58
C ASN A 43 14.82 -40.46 77.29
N ASP A 44 13.92 -41.11 76.57
CA ASP A 44 12.92 -42.00 77.12
C ASP A 44 13.55 -43.27 77.72
N GLN A 45 12.99 -43.74 78.82
CA GLN A 45 13.67 -44.71 79.68
C GLN A 45 12.71 -45.60 80.46
N VAL A 46 13.18 -46.81 80.74
CA VAL A 46 12.40 -47.83 81.45
C VAL A 46 13.30 -48.59 82.42
N THR A 47 12.75 -48.98 83.57
CA THR A 47 13.50 -49.77 84.56
C THR A 47 13.37 -51.24 84.22
N ILE A 48 14.50 -51.91 84.02
CA ILE A 48 14.59 -53.35 83.86
C ILE A 48 14.71 -53.96 85.25
N ILE A 49 13.81 -54.88 85.57
CA ILE A 49 13.64 -55.47 86.90
C ILE A 49 13.88 -56.98 86.77
N VAL A 50 14.89 -57.48 87.48
CA VAL A 50 15.13 -58.91 87.67
C VAL A 50 14.72 -59.26 89.10
N HIS A 51 13.75 -60.15 89.24
CA HIS A 51 13.32 -60.70 90.52
C HIS A 51 13.87 -62.11 90.65
N VAL A 52 14.81 -62.31 91.59
CA VAL A 52 15.52 -63.57 91.78
C VAL A 52 14.86 -64.36 92.92
N MET A 53 14.36 -65.54 92.58
CA MET A 53 13.64 -66.44 93.49
C MET A 53 14.25 -67.85 93.45
N GLN A 54 14.24 -68.55 94.60
CA GLN A 54 14.62 -69.97 94.69
C GLN A 54 13.38 -70.89 94.76
N GLY A 55 13.43 -72.05 94.10
CA GLY A 55 12.27 -72.90 93.76
C GLY A 55 11.64 -73.74 94.86
N SER A 56 12.26 -73.93 96.03
CA SER A 56 11.68 -74.72 97.13
C SER A 56 12.35 -74.47 98.49
N PRO A 57 11.69 -73.75 99.43
CA PRO A 57 10.44 -73.01 99.26
C PRO A 57 10.64 -71.72 98.42
N ALA A 58 9.60 -71.34 97.67
CA ALA A 58 9.55 -70.08 96.91
C ALA A 58 9.86 -68.87 97.80
N THR A 59 11.08 -68.33 97.69
CA THR A 59 11.59 -67.24 98.53
C THR A 59 12.57 -66.37 97.77
N ASP A 60 12.64 -65.10 98.15
CA ASP A 60 13.49 -64.08 97.54
C ASP A 60 14.98 -64.32 97.85
N VAL A 61 15.83 -64.26 96.82
CA VAL A 61 17.27 -64.49 96.96
C VAL A 61 17.99 -63.16 97.13
N SER A 62 18.34 -62.81 98.36
CA SER A 62 19.12 -61.60 98.67
C SER A 62 20.63 -61.81 98.45
N GLY A 63 21.32 -60.78 97.96
CA GLY A 63 22.77 -60.83 97.73
C GLY A 63 23.22 -61.51 96.44
N ALA A 64 22.31 -61.93 95.56
CA ALA A 64 22.64 -62.45 94.24
C ALA A 64 23.16 -61.34 93.33
N ASN A 65 24.24 -61.59 92.59
CA ASN A 65 24.80 -60.64 91.63
C ASN A 65 24.15 -60.82 90.26
N VAL A 66 23.63 -59.73 89.69
CA VAL A 66 22.94 -59.72 88.40
C VAL A 66 23.73 -58.84 87.44
N VAL A 67 24.25 -59.41 86.35
CA VAL A 67 25.03 -58.70 85.32
C VAL A 67 24.16 -58.51 84.08
N PHE A 68 23.88 -57.26 83.72
CA PHE A 68 23.04 -56.87 82.58
C PHE A 68 23.87 -56.60 81.33
N SER A 69 23.34 -56.96 80.16
CA SER A 69 23.98 -56.76 78.86
C SER A 69 22.97 -56.57 77.72
N LEU A 70 23.36 -55.83 76.70
CA LEU A 70 22.60 -55.66 75.45
C LEU A 70 23.14 -56.61 74.38
N VAL A 71 22.25 -57.38 73.75
CA VAL A 71 22.62 -58.47 72.83
C VAL A 71 22.74 -57.98 71.39
N GLY A 72 23.92 -58.11 70.80
CA GLY A 72 24.20 -57.74 69.41
C GLY A 72 23.82 -56.28 69.12
N ASP A 73 23.11 -56.07 68.02
CA ASP A 73 22.69 -54.75 67.50
C ASP A 73 21.79 -53.96 68.48
N SER A 74 21.29 -54.59 69.54
CA SER A 74 20.65 -53.92 70.69
C SER A 74 21.48 -52.77 71.28
N GLN A 75 22.80 -52.82 71.13
CA GLN A 75 23.73 -51.76 71.58
C GLN A 75 23.58 -50.44 70.80
N ASP A 76 23.05 -50.47 69.58
CA ASP A 76 22.74 -49.27 68.78
C ASP A 76 21.44 -48.58 69.22
N LEU A 77 20.54 -49.33 69.88
CA LEU A 77 19.19 -48.89 70.23
C LEU A 77 19.09 -48.18 71.59
N GLY A 78 20.06 -48.35 72.48
CA GLY A 78 20.04 -47.71 73.80
C GLY A 78 21.31 -47.89 74.63
N THR A 79 21.19 -47.58 75.93
CA THR A 79 22.24 -47.82 76.95
C THR A 79 21.63 -48.30 78.27
N LEU A 80 22.44 -48.97 79.09
CA LEU A 80 22.09 -49.38 80.44
C LEU A 80 22.80 -48.48 81.46
N SER A 81 22.09 -47.98 82.47
CA SER A 81 22.66 -47.09 83.50
C SER A 81 23.67 -47.79 84.40
N SER A 82 23.55 -49.11 84.58
CA SER A 82 24.46 -49.91 85.40
C SER A 82 24.54 -51.34 84.84
N PRO A 83 25.74 -51.85 84.47
CA PRO A 83 25.90 -53.18 83.89
C PRO A 83 25.85 -54.31 84.94
N SER A 84 25.79 -53.99 86.23
CA SER A 84 25.52 -54.97 87.27
C SER A 84 24.80 -54.35 88.46
N ALA A 85 24.05 -55.17 89.19
CA ALA A 85 23.42 -54.85 90.47
C ALA A 85 23.46 -56.08 91.38
N THR A 86 23.19 -55.89 92.68
CA THR A 86 23.05 -56.98 93.66
C THR A 86 21.63 -56.93 94.21
N THR A 87 21.00 -58.09 94.39
CA THR A 87 19.59 -58.15 94.84
C THR A 87 19.42 -57.67 96.28
N GLY A 88 18.33 -56.92 96.51
CA GLY A 88 17.89 -56.48 97.83
C GLY A 88 17.36 -57.62 98.72
N ILE A 89 16.77 -57.28 99.86
CA ILE A 89 16.10 -58.26 100.76
C ILE A 89 14.81 -58.83 100.16
N ASP A 90 14.30 -58.18 99.12
CA ASP A 90 13.16 -58.50 98.28
C ASP A 90 13.55 -59.32 97.03
N GLY A 91 14.81 -59.71 96.89
CA GLY A 91 15.30 -60.49 95.74
C GLY A 91 15.35 -59.68 94.44
N ILE A 92 15.14 -58.37 94.48
CA ILE A 92 15.06 -57.52 93.28
C ILE A 92 16.42 -56.87 92.98
N ALA A 93 16.84 -56.96 91.72
CA ALA A 93 17.94 -56.20 91.13
C ALA A 93 17.42 -55.40 89.93
N GLN A 94 17.90 -54.17 89.76
CA GLN A 94 17.39 -53.24 88.74
C GLN A 94 18.51 -52.52 87.97
N THR A 95 18.21 -52.14 86.74
CA THR A 95 19.00 -51.20 85.94
C THR A 95 18.05 -50.38 85.07
N VAL A 96 18.43 -49.16 84.64
CA VAL A 96 17.60 -48.35 83.73
C VAL A 96 18.12 -48.55 82.30
N PHE A 97 17.23 -48.96 81.41
CA PHE A 97 17.46 -48.87 79.96
C PHE A 97 16.96 -47.51 79.46
N ARG A 98 17.82 -46.77 78.74
CA ARG A 98 17.45 -45.54 78.04
C ARG A 98 17.56 -45.75 76.54
N SER A 99 16.54 -45.32 75.79
CA SER A 99 16.58 -45.35 74.32
C SER A 99 17.65 -44.40 73.77
N LYS A 100 18.17 -44.72 72.59
CA LYS A 100 18.89 -43.78 71.73
C LYS A 100 17.88 -43.19 70.73
N THR A 101 18.37 -42.79 69.56
CA THR A 101 17.60 -42.18 68.47
C THR A 101 17.20 -43.19 67.37
N LYS A 102 17.28 -44.50 67.62
CA LYS A 102 16.87 -45.55 66.69
C LYS A 102 15.68 -46.34 67.25
N SER A 103 14.63 -46.52 66.47
CA SER A 103 13.50 -47.41 66.80
C SER A 103 13.88 -48.88 66.58
N GLY A 104 13.09 -49.81 67.15
CA GLY A 104 13.31 -51.25 67.02
C GLY A 104 12.92 -52.07 68.25
N THR A 105 13.45 -53.28 68.37
CA THR A 105 13.28 -54.12 69.57
C THR A 105 14.64 -54.44 70.17
N VAL A 106 14.87 -53.98 71.40
CA VAL A 106 16.09 -54.27 72.15
C VAL A 106 15.93 -55.59 72.91
N THR A 107 16.96 -56.44 72.88
CA THR A 107 17.03 -57.66 73.71
C THR A 107 18.04 -57.46 74.81
N ILE A 108 17.59 -57.62 76.05
CA ILE A 108 18.36 -57.36 77.27
C ILE A 108 18.53 -58.68 78.00
N ASN A 109 19.77 -59.12 78.18
CA ASN A 109 20.12 -60.31 78.94
C ASN A 109 20.60 -59.91 80.33
N ALA A 110 20.24 -60.71 81.33
CA ALA A 110 20.82 -60.67 82.66
C ALA A 110 21.38 -62.06 83.03
N THR A 111 22.61 -62.09 83.56
CA THR A 111 23.20 -63.29 84.16
C THR A 111 23.12 -63.15 85.67
N VAL A 112 22.26 -63.94 86.30
CA VAL A 112 22.13 -64.02 87.75
C VAL A 112 23.15 -65.01 88.28
N THR A 113 23.91 -64.64 89.31
CA THR A 113 24.83 -65.49 90.07
C THR A 113 24.46 -65.42 91.55
N SER A 114 23.93 -66.51 92.08
CA SER A 114 23.59 -66.67 93.50
C SER A 114 24.85 -66.76 94.37
N THR A 115 24.72 -66.49 95.68
CA THR A 115 25.82 -66.54 96.65
C THR A 115 26.44 -67.93 96.82
N ASP A 116 25.74 -68.99 96.41
CA ASP A 116 26.24 -70.37 96.36
C ASP A 116 27.00 -70.70 95.05
N GLY A 117 27.09 -69.75 94.12
CA GLY A 117 27.72 -69.91 92.81
C GLY A 117 26.80 -70.41 91.70
N THR A 118 25.50 -70.59 91.95
CA THR A 118 24.55 -71.02 90.90
C THR A 118 24.30 -69.90 89.90
N ILE A 119 24.38 -70.20 88.60
CA ILE A 119 24.22 -69.24 87.50
C ILE A 119 22.93 -69.50 86.73
N LEU A 120 22.14 -68.46 86.49
CA LEU A 120 20.95 -68.47 85.63
C LEU A 120 21.02 -67.32 84.60
N PRO A 121 21.09 -67.60 83.30
CA PRO A 121 20.81 -66.59 82.28
C PRO A 121 19.29 -66.38 82.14
N ILE A 122 18.88 -65.12 82.09
CA ILE A 122 17.49 -64.71 81.83
C ILE A 122 17.49 -63.53 80.86
N SER A 123 16.39 -63.30 80.15
CA SER A 123 16.28 -62.19 79.21
C SER A 123 14.87 -61.62 79.14
N CYS A 124 14.78 -60.36 78.70
CA CYS A 124 13.54 -59.72 78.30
C CYS A 124 13.75 -58.90 77.02
N THR A 125 12.66 -58.54 76.35
CA THR A 125 12.67 -57.59 75.24
C THR A 125 11.96 -56.30 75.65
N GLN A 126 12.43 -55.18 75.10
CA GLN A 126 11.76 -53.88 75.18
C GLN A 126 11.61 -53.35 73.76
N ARG A 127 10.46 -52.74 73.46
CA ARG A 127 10.20 -52.15 72.13
C ARG A 127 10.41 -50.65 72.18
N ILE A 128 10.99 -50.10 71.12
CA ILE A 128 11.28 -48.68 70.95
C ILE A 128 10.60 -48.22 69.68
N ASP A 129 9.72 -47.24 69.80
CA ASP A 129 8.98 -46.66 68.68
C ASP A 129 9.75 -45.53 68.02
N HIS A 130 9.30 -45.08 66.86
CA HIS A 130 9.79 -43.83 66.27
C HIS A 130 9.31 -42.59 67.06
N ASP A 131 9.89 -41.43 66.80
CA ASP A 131 9.41 -40.14 67.31
C ASP A 131 8.38 -39.49 66.34
N ILE A 132 7.95 -38.26 66.62
CA ILE A 132 6.97 -37.52 65.81
C ILE A 132 7.46 -37.35 64.35
N PRO A 133 6.59 -37.51 63.33
CA PRO A 133 6.92 -37.24 61.92
C PRO A 133 7.59 -35.87 61.72
N SER A 134 8.67 -35.83 60.95
CA SER A 134 9.42 -34.60 60.66
C SER A 134 9.81 -34.42 59.20
N GLY A 135 9.93 -35.51 58.44
CA GLY A 135 10.34 -35.49 57.05
C GLY A 135 9.66 -36.57 56.22
N ALA A 136 9.70 -36.38 54.90
CA ALA A 136 9.34 -37.38 53.91
C ALA A 136 10.16 -37.16 52.63
N VAL A 137 10.56 -38.25 51.98
CA VAL A 137 11.14 -38.21 50.62
C VAL A 137 10.16 -38.91 49.70
N VAL A 138 9.25 -38.12 49.14
CA VAL A 138 8.12 -38.61 48.32
C VAL A 138 8.64 -39.22 47.03
N ASP A 139 8.25 -40.46 46.75
CA ASP A 139 8.57 -41.18 45.51
C ASP A 139 7.35 -41.17 44.57
N TYR A 140 7.58 -40.68 43.35
CA TYR A 140 6.57 -40.51 42.31
C TYR A 140 7.23 -40.25 40.95
N PRO A 141 6.61 -40.64 39.82
CA PRO A 141 7.09 -40.29 38.49
C PRO A 141 6.77 -38.84 38.14
N LEU A 142 7.75 -38.11 37.59
CA LEU A 142 7.54 -36.72 37.11
C LEU A 142 6.64 -36.63 35.87
N LYS A 143 6.59 -37.70 35.06
CA LYS A 143 5.80 -37.78 33.83
C LYS A 143 5.23 -39.20 33.66
N VAL A 144 3.96 -39.29 33.26
CA VAL A 144 3.27 -40.54 32.87
C VAL A 144 2.28 -40.26 31.74
N THR A 145 1.83 -41.29 31.01
CA THR A 145 0.82 -41.12 29.96
C THR A 145 -0.50 -40.60 30.52
N ALA A 146 -1.16 -39.68 29.83
CA ALA A 146 -2.47 -39.15 30.18
C ALA A 146 -3.51 -40.28 30.33
N GLY A 147 -4.37 -40.19 31.34
CA GLY A 147 -5.35 -41.21 31.70
C GLY A 147 -4.78 -42.49 32.32
N SER A 148 -3.46 -42.64 32.43
CA SER A 148 -2.85 -43.83 33.06
C SER A 148 -2.93 -43.79 34.59
N VAL A 149 -2.80 -44.97 35.19
CA VAL A 149 -2.72 -45.15 36.64
C VAL A 149 -1.26 -45.31 37.04
N THR A 150 -0.86 -44.61 38.10
CA THR A 150 0.48 -44.69 38.70
C THR A 150 0.37 -44.68 40.23
N GLN A 151 1.48 -44.82 40.95
CA GLN A 151 1.50 -44.82 42.42
C GLN A 151 2.34 -43.65 42.94
N ILE A 152 1.87 -43.04 44.03
CA ILE A 152 2.65 -42.15 44.88
C ILE A 152 2.93 -42.86 46.20
N VAL A 153 4.18 -42.80 46.66
CA VAL A 153 4.62 -43.35 47.95
C VAL A 153 5.19 -42.22 48.79
N ILE A 154 4.72 -42.09 50.02
CA ILE A 154 5.17 -41.10 50.99
C ILE A 154 5.76 -41.84 52.20
N PRO A 155 7.07 -42.14 52.20
CA PRO A 155 7.77 -42.66 53.37
C PRO A 155 7.89 -41.53 54.40
N LEU A 156 7.23 -41.66 55.56
CA LEU A 156 7.37 -40.73 56.67
C LEU A 156 8.55 -41.14 57.56
N THR A 157 9.34 -40.15 57.98
CA THR A 157 10.40 -40.35 58.97
C THR A 157 10.36 -39.32 60.10
N ASP A 158 10.78 -39.74 61.29
CA ASP A 158 11.08 -38.84 62.40
C ASP A 158 12.39 -38.05 62.14
N ILE A 159 12.78 -37.20 63.09
CA ILE A 159 13.98 -36.34 62.98
C ILE A 159 15.31 -37.11 62.99
N SER A 160 15.26 -38.39 63.36
CA SER A 160 16.41 -39.31 63.42
C SER A 160 16.45 -40.28 62.24
N ASN A 161 15.55 -40.10 61.25
CA ASN A 161 15.32 -40.98 60.10
C ASN A 161 14.78 -42.39 60.46
N ASN A 162 14.08 -42.55 61.59
CA ASN A 162 13.29 -43.76 61.82
C ASN A 162 12.01 -43.71 60.99
N PRO A 163 11.55 -44.83 60.39
CA PRO A 163 10.25 -44.88 59.72
C PRO A 163 9.11 -44.66 60.72
N VAL A 164 8.14 -43.82 60.35
CA VAL A 164 6.91 -43.59 61.13
C VAL A 164 5.87 -44.63 60.76
N ASP A 165 6.08 -45.84 61.25
CA ASP A 165 5.31 -47.04 60.90
C ASP A 165 4.13 -47.31 61.83
N ASN A 166 3.34 -48.34 61.52
CA ASN A 166 2.15 -48.73 62.31
C ASN A 166 2.34 -50.00 63.15
N LYS A 167 3.59 -50.43 63.42
CA LYS A 167 3.86 -51.64 64.24
C LYS A 167 3.34 -51.49 65.67
N ASN A 168 3.29 -50.26 66.19
CA ASN A 168 2.52 -49.92 67.37
C ASN A 168 1.07 -49.61 66.98
N THR A 169 0.22 -50.64 66.98
CA THR A 169 -1.18 -50.52 66.51
C THR A 169 -2.08 -49.63 67.38
N ALA A 170 -1.55 -48.98 68.42
CA ALA A 170 -2.23 -47.90 69.15
C ALA A 170 -2.08 -46.54 68.45
N GLU A 171 -1.12 -46.41 67.54
CA GLU A 171 -0.81 -45.19 66.79
C GLU A 171 -1.12 -45.39 65.30
N ILE A 172 -1.77 -44.40 64.69
CA ILE A 172 -2.15 -44.40 63.27
C ILE A 172 -1.81 -43.03 62.69
N HIS A 173 -0.83 -42.99 61.80
CA HIS A 173 -0.35 -41.75 61.18
C HIS A 173 -1.02 -41.58 59.82
N ASN A 174 -1.99 -40.66 59.77
CA ASN A 174 -2.82 -40.40 58.59
C ASN A 174 -2.32 -39.16 57.83
N ILE A 175 -1.93 -39.33 56.57
CA ILE A 175 -1.61 -38.23 55.65
C ILE A 175 -2.87 -37.86 54.87
N VAL A 176 -3.17 -36.56 54.78
CA VAL A 176 -4.23 -36.05 53.90
C VAL A 176 -3.60 -35.58 52.59
N LEU A 177 -4.24 -35.94 51.48
CA LEU A 177 -3.85 -35.64 50.10
C LEU A 177 -5.01 -34.98 49.36
N HIS A 178 -4.71 -33.97 48.55
CA HIS A 178 -5.66 -33.35 47.61
C HIS A 178 -5.06 -33.31 46.20
N MET A 179 -5.85 -33.59 45.17
CA MET A 179 -5.44 -33.58 43.76
C MET A 179 -6.34 -32.65 42.93
N SER A 180 -5.73 -31.73 42.17
CA SER A 180 -6.45 -30.88 41.22
C SER A 180 -7.14 -31.72 40.15
N GLY A 181 -8.47 -31.62 40.03
CA GLY A 181 -9.25 -32.56 39.21
C GLY A 181 -9.92 -31.96 37.97
N ASP A 182 -9.43 -32.39 36.82
CA ASP A 182 -10.10 -32.37 35.50
C ASP A 182 -9.81 -33.71 34.78
N GLY A 183 -10.54 -34.03 33.71
CA GLY A 183 -10.28 -35.22 32.87
C GLY A 183 -10.24 -36.56 33.62
N GLY A 184 -10.96 -36.66 34.75
CA GLY A 184 -11.03 -37.87 35.58
C GLY A 184 -9.82 -38.13 36.48
N ALA A 185 -8.95 -37.14 36.71
CA ALA A 185 -7.85 -37.26 37.67
C ALA A 185 -8.34 -37.53 39.11
N GLY A 186 -7.60 -38.33 39.88
CA GLY A 186 -7.87 -38.60 41.30
C GLY A 186 -7.14 -39.81 41.89
N PHE A 187 -7.22 -39.98 43.21
CA PHE A 187 -6.71 -41.13 43.95
C PHE A 187 -7.71 -42.29 43.97
N LEU A 188 -7.24 -43.53 43.87
CA LEU A 188 -8.09 -44.72 43.91
C LEU A 188 -8.65 -44.97 45.32
N GLN A 189 -9.98 -44.93 45.46
CA GLN A 189 -10.70 -45.31 46.67
C GLN A 189 -11.72 -46.39 46.34
N GLY A 190 -11.41 -47.65 46.70
CA GLY A 190 -12.23 -48.82 46.37
C GLY A 190 -12.25 -49.10 44.87
N THR A 191 -13.23 -48.56 44.16
CA THR A 191 -13.38 -48.67 42.69
C THR A 191 -13.51 -47.31 41.99
N GLU A 192 -13.49 -46.21 42.73
CA GLU A 192 -13.67 -44.85 42.20
C GLU A 192 -12.38 -44.02 42.35
N TYR A 193 -12.29 -42.91 41.63
CA TYR A 193 -11.18 -41.95 41.74
C TYR A 193 -11.69 -40.67 42.41
N VAL A 194 -11.09 -40.30 43.54
CA VAL A 194 -11.49 -39.17 44.38
C VAL A 194 -10.39 -38.10 44.45
N GLN A 195 -10.77 -36.83 44.56
CA GLN A 195 -9.79 -35.72 44.61
C GLN A 195 -9.12 -35.59 45.98
N ASP A 196 -9.82 -35.93 47.06
CA ASP A 196 -9.32 -35.88 48.44
C ASP A 196 -9.23 -37.29 49.02
N LEU A 197 -8.09 -37.65 49.62
CA LEU A 197 -7.90 -38.93 50.29
C LEU A 197 -7.11 -38.80 51.59
N THR A 198 -7.43 -39.64 52.56
CA THR A 198 -6.61 -39.84 53.77
C THR A 198 -6.01 -41.24 53.74
N VAL A 199 -4.68 -41.32 53.86
CA VAL A 199 -3.91 -42.57 53.75
C VAL A 199 -3.09 -42.81 55.03
N PRO A 200 -3.25 -43.95 55.73
CA PRO A 200 -2.42 -44.31 56.87
C PRO A 200 -1.03 -44.82 56.42
N THR A 201 -0.02 -44.70 57.27
CA THR A 201 1.26 -45.41 57.06
C THR A 201 1.14 -46.92 57.30
N ASP A 202 1.96 -47.69 56.59
CA ASP A 202 2.10 -49.14 56.73
C ASP A 202 3.17 -49.54 57.79
N GLY A 203 3.42 -50.84 57.93
CA GLY A 203 4.42 -51.38 58.84
C GLY A 203 5.88 -51.08 58.44
N GLY A 204 6.12 -50.39 57.34
CA GLY A 204 7.41 -49.86 56.89
C GLY A 204 7.49 -48.32 56.93
N GLY A 205 6.44 -47.62 57.35
CA GLY A 205 6.37 -46.16 57.41
C GLY A 205 5.90 -45.48 56.13
N ASN A 206 5.38 -46.23 55.15
CA ASN A 206 4.93 -45.70 53.86
C ASN A 206 3.43 -45.47 53.85
N ALA A 207 3.01 -44.29 53.40
CA ALA A 207 1.64 -44.06 52.92
C ALA A 207 1.65 -44.14 51.39
N SER A 208 1.07 -45.20 50.83
CA SER A 208 1.07 -45.48 49.39
C SER A 208 -0.34 -45.45 48.81
N VAL A 209 -0.52 -44.82 47.64
CA VAL A 209 -1.81 -44.83 46.93
C VAL A 209 -1.64 -44.79 45.42
N ASP A 210 -2.46 -45.59 44.74
CA ASP A 210 -2.62 -45.55 43.28
C ASP A 210 -3.50 -44.35 42.88
N LEU A 211 -3.09 -43.61 41.85
CA LEU A 211 -3.78 -42.44 41.34
C LEU A 211 -3.86 -42.48 39.82
N ARG A 212 -4.96 -41.99 39.25
CA ARG A 212 -5.09 -41.76 37.82
C ARG A 212 -4.79 -40.30 37.50
N VAL A 213 -3.90 -40.05 36.55
CA VAL A 213 -3.72 -38.72 35.98
C VAL A 213 -4.83 -38.38 34.98
N SER A 214 -5.11 -37.10 34.78
CA SER A 214 -6.10 -36.63 33.81
C SER A 214 -5.91 -37.28 32.43
N THR A 215 -7.02 -37.59 31.74
CA THR A 215 -7.00 -37.99 30.32
C THR A 215 -6.59 -36.85 29.39
N LEU A 216 -6.56 -35.61 29.90
CA LEU A 216 -5.98 -34.46 29.21
C LEU A 216 -4.50 -34.33 29.60
N ALA A 217 -3.63 -34.15 28.60
CA ALA A 217 -2.22 -33.89 28.84
C ALA A 217 -2.02 -32.54 29.57
N GLY A 218 -1.18 -32.53 30.61
CA GLY A 218 -0.99 -31.36 31.47
C GLY A 218 -0.53 -31.70 32.90
N PRO A 219 -0.30 -30.68 33.74
CA PRO A 219 0.12 -30.86 35.12
C PRO A 219 -1.03 -31.36 36.01
N ASN A 220 -0.77 -32.39 36.81
CA ASN A 220 -1.66 -32.88 37.85
C ASN A 220 -1.01 -32.55 39.20
N ASN A 221 -1.58 -31.61 39.94
CA ASN A 221 -1.01 -31.11 41.18
C ASN A 221 -1.58 -31.87 42.39
N ILE A 222 -0.69 -32.41 43.22
CA ILE A 222 -1.01 -33.16 44.44
C ILE A 222 -0.46 -32.39 45.65
N GLN A 223 -1.37 -31.87 46.47
CA GLN A 223 -1.05 -31.23 47.73
C GLN A 223 -1.02 -32.28 48.85
N ILE A 224 0.13 -32.40 49.50
CA ILE A 224 0.35 -33.18 50.71
C ILE A 224 0.20 -32.22 51.91
N TYR A 225 -0.68 -32.53 52.85
CA TYR A 225 -0.91 -31.68 54.02
C TYR A 225 0.09 -31.99 55.17
N PRO A 226 0.33 -31.03 56.09
CA PRO A 226 1.24 -31.22 57.22
C PRO A 226 0.86 -32.37 58.16
N ILE A 227 1.85 -33.04 58.73
CA ILE A 227 1.69 -34.03 59.81
C ILE A 227 2.88 -33.95 60.78
N GLY A 228 2.62 -33.87 62.08
CA GLY A 228 3.67 -33.69 63.08
C GLY A 228 4.45 -32.37 62.87
N SER A 229 5.76 -32.48 62.67
CA SER A 229 6.64 -31.37 62.28
C SER A 229 6.91 -31.32 60.75
N TYR A 230 6.45 -32.30 59.98
CA TYR A 230 6.55 -32.29 58.52
C TYR A 230 5.49 -31.33 57.95
N LEU A 231 5.93 -30.32 57.18
CA LEU A 231 5.08 -29.25 56.66
C LEU A 231 4.27 -29.62 55.41
N GLY A 232 4.35 -30.88 54.94
CA GLY A 232 3.75 -31.27 53.66
C GLY A 232 4.49 -30.67 52.47
N GLY A 233 3.79 -30.53 51.34
CA GLY A 233 4.35 -29.97 50.10
C GLY A 233 3.43 -30.15 48.90
N LEU A 234 3.79 -29.52 47.78
CA LEU A 234 3.13 -29.70 46.50
C LEU A 234 4.03 -30.57 45.60
N VAL A 235 3.48 -31.64 45.02
CA VAL A 235 4.14 -32.42 43.97
C VAL A 235 3.30 -32.37 42.70
N THR A 236 3.93 -32.45 41.53
CA THR A 236 3.26 -32.36 40.23
C THR A 236 3.64 -33.54 39.36
N ILE A 237 2.64 -34.27 38.88
CA ILE A 237 2.81 -35.34 37.89
C ILE A 237 2.28 -34.81 36.55
N THR A 238 3.13 -34.71 35.54
CA THR A 238 2.70 -34.26 34.21
C THR A 238 2.17 -35.44 33.40
N GLY A 239 0.87 -35.41 33.07
CA GLY A 239 0.29 -36.27 32.04
C GLY A 239 0.81 -35.84 30.68
N VAL A 240 1.44 -36.74 29.94
CA VAL A 240 1.85 -36.53 28.53
C VAL A 240 0.93 -37.30 27.60
N ALA A 241 0.72 -36.82 26.37
CA ALA A 241 -0.06 -37.55 25.37
C ALA A 241 0.48 -38.99 25.18
N ASP A 242 -0.40 -39.91 24.82
CA ASP A 242 0.03 -41.25 24.41
C ASP A 242 0.88 -41.14 23.13
N SER A 243 1.96 -41.91 23.04
CA SER A 243 2.91 -41.80 21.92
C SER A 243 2.45 -42.54 20.65
N ASP A 244 1.27 -43.15 20.67
CA ASP A 244 0.64 -43.85 19.53
C ASP A 244 -0.37 -42.93 18.82
N PRO A 245 -0.07 -42.43 17.60
CA PRO A 245 -0.94 -41.55 16.84
C PRO A 245 -2.25 -42.24 16.46
N CYS A 246 -3.38 -41.67 16.88
CA CYS A 246 -4.71 -42.18 16.58
C CYS A 246 -5.50 -41.26 15.65
N TYR A 247 -5.24 -39.95 15.67
CA TYR A 247 -5.83 -39.00 14.73
C TYR A 247 -4.77 -38.07 14.12
N LEU A 248 -4.98 -37.72 12.86
CA LEU A 248 -4.24 -36.67 12.15
C LEU A 248 -5.25 -35.65 11.65
N VAL A 249 -5.06 -34.39 12.04
CA VAL A 249 -5.87 -33.25 11.57
C VAL A 249 -5.05 -32.45 10.60
N GLN A 250 -5.61 -32.11 9.44
CA GLN A 250 -4.94 -31.32 8.41
C GLN A 250 -5.72 -30.05 8.10
N LEU A 251 -5.07 -28.88 8.20
CA LEU A 251 -5.70 -27.63 7.74
C LEU A 251 -5.60 -27.54 6.21
N HIS A 252 -6.72 -27.27 5.55
CA HIS A 252 -6.72 -26.93 4.13
C HIS A 252 -6.13 -25.53 3.91
N PRO A 253 -5.12 -25.36 3.05
CA PRO A 253 -4.61 -24.04 2.71
C PRO A 253 -5.65 -23.28 1.88
N SER A 254 -5.58 -21.96 1.94
CA SER A 254 -6.35 -21.04 1.10
C SER A 254 -5.38 -19.99 0.53
N PRO A 255 -5.38 -19.70 -0.78
CA PRO A 255 -6.24 -20.26 -1.83
C PRO A 255 -5.92 -21.72 -2.19
N SER A 256 -6.60 -22.29 -3.18
CA SER A 256 -6.45 -23.69 -3.62
C SER A 256 -5.52 -23.90 -4.83
N SER A 257 -5.04 -22.85 -5.48
CA SER A 257 -4.18 -22.90 -6.67
C SER A 257 -3.29 -21.66 -6.83
N TRP A 258 -2.18 -21.81 -7.55
CA TRP A 258 -1.19 -20.77 -7.89
C TRP A 258 -0.67 -20.97 -9.35
N PRO A 259 0.08 -20.03 -9.95
CA PRO A 259 0.86 -20.23 -11.19
C PRO A 259 2.22 -20.92 -10.97
N ALA A 260 2.85 -21.40 -12.07
CA ALA A 260 3.97 -22.35 -12.04
C ALA A 260 5.33 -21.77 -12.50
N ASP A 261 5.96 -20.86 -11.73
CA ASP A 261 6.78 -19.82 -12.37
C ASP A 261 8.18 -19.44 -11.80
N GLY A 262 8.77 -20.12 -10.81
CA GLY A 262 10.24 -20.20 -10.64
C GLY A 262 11.09 -19.35 -9.64
N LYS A 263 10.63 -18.33 -8.89
CA LYS A 263 11.55 -17.38 -8.19
C LYS A 263 11.27 -16.98 -6.72
N ASP A 264 10.02 -16.86 -6.30
CA ASP A 264 9.57 -15.90 -5.27
C ASP A 264 8.55 -16.53 -4.29
N PRO A 265 8.16 -15.94 -3.14
CA PRO A 265 7.72 -16.77 -2.00
C PRO A 265 6.21 -16.86 -1.68
N GLU A 266 5.36 -15.95 -2.14
CA GLU A 266 3.94 -15.91 -1.71
C GLU A 266 3.08 -17.01 -2.33
N HIS A 267 3.45 -17.52 -3.51
CA HIS A 267 2.72 -18.59 -4.19
C HIS A 267 3.04 -20.00 -3.64
N SER A 268 3.15 -20.07 -2.31
CA SER A 268 3.34 -21.29 -1.55
C SER A 268 2.10 -21.60 -0.70
N PHE A 269 1.83 -22.87 -0.45
CA PHE A 269 0.75 -23.31 0.44
C PHE A 269 1.34 -23.67 1.79
N ILE A 270 0.92 -23.02 2.88
CA ILE A 270 1.34 -23.46 4.23
C ILE A 270 0.42 -24.59 4.67
N PHE A 271 0.99 -25.79 4.80
CA PHE A 271 0.31 -26.93 5.35
C PHE A 271 0.55 -27.02 6.86
N TYR A 272 -0.50 -27.35 7.61
CA TYR A 272 -0.45 -27.62 9.04
C TYR A 272 -1.04 -29.01 9.30
N TRP A 273 -0.35 -29.79 10.13
CA TRP A 273 -0.81 -31.07 10.64
C TRP A 273 -0.74 -31.10 12.16
N THR A 274 -1.81 -31.57 12.80
CA THR A 274 -1.80 -31.86 14.25
C THR A 274 -1.87 -33.37 14.45
N VAL A 275 -0.87 -33.93 15.13
CA VAL A 275 -0.82 -35.36 15.47
C VAL A 275 -1.42 -35.55 16.86
N LEU A 276 -2.44 -36.40 16.98
CA LEU A 276 -3.21 -36.56 18.21
C LEU A 276 -3.26 -38.03 18.69
N ASP A 277 -3.30 -38.22 20.01
CA ASP A 277 -3.56 -39.52 20.63
C ASP A 277 -5.05 -39.89 20.63
N LYS A 278 -5.38 -41.09 21.12
CA LYS A 278 -6.77 -41.60 21.24
C LYS A 278 -7.72 -40.73 22.09
N ASN A 279 -7.16 -39.83 22.90
CA ASN A 279 -7.87 -38.91 23.78
C ASN A 279 -7.92 -37.47 23.20
N HIS A 280 -7.43 -37.27 21.97
CA HIS A 280 -7.25 -35.99 21.30
C HIS A 280 -6.22 -35.06 21.97
N ASN A 281 -5.28 -35.61 22.74
CA ASN A 281 -4.12 -34.84 23.20
C ASN A 281 -3.09 -34.71 22.07
N PRO A 282 -2.47 -33.54 21.89
CA PRO A 282 -1.41 -33.39 20.90
C PRO A 282 -0.13 -34.14 21.28
N ILE A 283 0.38 -34.94 20.33
CA ILE A 283 1.62 -35.71 20.47
C ILE A 283 2.79 -34.84 20.03
N GLY A 284 3.44 -34.22 21.00
CA GLY A 284 4.64 -33.42 20.74
C GLY A 284 5.87 -34.28 20.41
N TYR A 285 6.72 -33.78 19.50
CA TYR A 285 7.90 -34.45 18.97
C TYR A 285 7.63 -35.76 18.20
N ALA A 286 6.48 -35.89 17.55
CA ALA A 286 6.17 -36.99 16.65
C ALA A 286 6.80 -36.76 15.26
N ASP A 287 7.47 -37.78 14.73
CA ASP A 287 8.03 -37.77 13.37
C ASP A 287 6.90 -37.91 12.32
N LEU A 288 6.91 -37.02 11.33
CA LEU A 288 5.94 -36.96 10.24
C LEU A 288 6.68 -36.99 8.90
N TRP A 289 6.42 -38.00 8.09
CA TRP A 289 6.93 -38.10 6.73
C TRP A 289 5.90 -37.52 5.76
N VAL A 290 6.28 -36.44 5.07
CA VAL A 290 5.43 -35.77 4.08
C VAL A 290 6.00 -36.00 2.69
N THR A 291 5.17 -36.45 1.77
CA THR A 291 5.53 -36.71 0.36
C THR A 291 4.55 -36.02 -0.59
N THR A 292 4.88 -35.98 -1.88
CA THR A 292 3.96 -35.49 -2.91
C THR A 292 3.77 -36.46 -4.06
N SER A 293 2.84 -36.15 -4.97
CA SER A 293 2.65 -36.89 -6.23
C SER A 293 3.83 -36.77 -7.21
N LYS A 294 4.87 -35.98 -6.91
CA LYS A 294 6.16 -35.99 -7.63
C LYS A 294 7.22 -36.77 -6.83
N PRO A 295 7.85 -37.81 -7.40
CA PRO A 295 8.96 -38.49 -6.75
C PRO A 295 10.16 -37.56 -6.48
N GLY A 296 10.78 -37.66 -5.30
CA GLY A 296 11.89 -36.79 -4.88
C GLY A 296 11.46 -35.50 -4.20
N GLU A 297 10.16 -35.31 -3.96
CA GLU A 297 9.61 -34.23 -3.13
C GLU A 297 9.15 -34.80 -1.79
N GLU A 298 10.10 -35.06 -0.90
CA GLU A 298 9.82 -35.54 0.45
C GLU A 298 10.43 -34.61 1.52
N VAL A 299 9.73 -34.40 2.63
CA VAL A 299 10.24 -33.67 3.79
C VAL A 299 9.91 -34.41 5.08
N HIS A 300 10.90 -34.47 5.97
CA HIS A 300 10.76 -35.01 7.32
C HIS A 300 10.47 -33.87 8.28
N LEU A 301 9.30 -33.90 8.90
CA LEU A 301 8.90 -32.93 9.93
C LEU A 301 8.87 -33.61 11.30
N ILE A 302 8.95 -32.81 12.35
CA ILE A 302 8.78 -33.23 13.74
C ILE A 302 7.82 -32.24 14.37
N THR A 303 6.77 -32.72 15.05
CA THR A 303 5.81 -31.82 15.71
C THR A 303 6.45 -31.00 16.83
N GLY A 304 5.97 -29.78 17.03
CA GLY A 304 6.28 -28.97 18.20
C GLY A 304 5.77 -29.59 19.50
N PRO A 305 6.05 -28.98 20.67
CA PRO A 305 5.55 -29.45 21.96
C PRO A 305 4.01 -29.49 22.07
N ASP A 306 3.34 -28.76 21.18
CA ASP A 306 1.90 -28.65 20.98
C ASP A 306 1.32 -29.64 19.95
N GLY A 307 2.14 -30.59 19.45
CA GLY A 307 1.73 -31.61 18.49
C GLY A 307 1.46 -31.12 17.07
N ILE A 308 1.83 -29.87 16.74
CA ILE A 308 1.65 -29.28 15.41
C ILE A 308 2.96 -29.38 14.61
N ALA A 309 2.88 -29.77 13.34
CA ALA A 309 3.95 -29.63 12.36
C ALA A 309 3.45 -28.79 11.18
N SER A 310 4.30 -27.88 10.67
CA SER A 310 3.98 -27.04 9.50
C SER A 310 5.07 -27.11 8.44
N THR A 311 4.69 -26.89 7.17
CA THR A 311 5.65 -26.67 6.08
C THR A 311 5.04 -25.83 4.95
N PRO A 312 5.73 -24.82 4.42
CA PRO A 312 5.31 -24.13 3.20
C PRO A 312 5.69 -24.96 1.97
N TYR A 313 4.75 -25.19 1.07
CA TYR A 313 4.92 -25.96 -0.15
C TYR A 313 4.77 -25.09 -1.39
N GLY A 314 5.87 -24.93 -2.14
CA GLY A 314 5.86 -24.26 -3.44
C GLY A 314 6.41 -22.83 -3.47
N ALA A 315 6.28 -22.14 -4.60
CA ALA A 315 5.59 -22.59 -5.83
C ALA A 315 6.37 -23.65 -6.62
N LYS A 316 5.91 -23.95 -7.84
CA LYS A 316 6.44 -25.03 -8.70
C LYS A 316 6.64 -24.58 -10.14
N SER A 317 7.80 -24.75 -10.74
CA SER A 317 8.12 -24.29 -12.11
C SER A 317 7.60 -25.23 -13.21
N ILE A 318 6.68 -26.11 -12.82
CA ILE A 318 6.08 -27.15 -13.65
C ILE A 318 4.59 -27.15 -13.29
N ALA A 319 3.75 -26.97 -14.29
CA ALA A 319 2.31 -27.01 -14.08
C ALA A 319 1.81 -28.42 -13.74
N GLY A 320 0.70 -28.47 -12.99
CA GLY A 320 -0.03 -29.68 -12.66
C GLY A 320 -0.74 -29.62 -11.32
N ILE A 321 -1.51 -30.68 -11.04
CA ILE A 321 -2.08 -30.92 -9.72
C ILE A 321 -1.09 -31.76 -8.92
N TYR A 322 -0.82 -31.31 -7.69
CA TYR A 322 0.09 -31.92 -6.75
C TYR A 322 -0.72 -32.42 -5.55
N THR A 323 -0.60 -33.72 -5.25
CA THR A 323 -1.17 -34.31 -4.03
C THR A 323 -0.09 -34.29 -2.96
N ILE A 324 -0.38 -33.80 -1.77
CA ILE A 324 0.51 -33.81 -0.61
C ILE A 324 -0.06 -34.79 0.40
N THR A 325 0.76 -35.75 0.82
CA THR A 325 0.39 -36.82 1.76
C THR A 325 1.28 -36.75 2.99
N ALA A 326 0.69 -36.79 4.18
CA ALA A 326 1.40 -36.80 5.45
C ALA A 326 1.09 -38.04 6.28
N THR A 327 2.15 -38.68 6.77
CA THR A 327 2.11 -39.97 7.46
C THR A 327 2.95 -39.90 8.74
N PRO A 328 2.38 -40.12 9.93
CA PRO A 328 3.15 -40.30 11.16
C PRO A 328 3.97 -41.59 11.10
N VAL A 329 5.27 -41.49 11.38
CA VAL A 329 6.25 -42.57 11.16
C VAL A 329 7.03 -42.92 12.42
N VAL A 330 7.58 -44.13 12.45
CA VAL A 330 8.49 -44.56 13.52
C VAL A 330 9.76 -43.68 13.48
N PRO A 331 10.24 -43.15 14.63
CA PRO A 331 11.22 -42.07 14.62
C PRO A 331 12.50 -42.36 13.84
N GLY A 332 12.91 -41.40 13.01
CA GLY A 332 14.06 -41.53 12.11
C GLY A 332 13.88 -42.56 10.98
N THR A 333 12.64 -42.94 10.63
CA THR A 333 12.33 -43.87 9.51
C THR A 333 11.18 -43.36 8.66
N THR A 334 10.88 -44.04 7.54
CA THR A 334 9.69 -43.81 6.71
C THR A 334 8.57 -44.83 6.97
N THR A 335 8.67 -45.63 8.03
CA THR A 335 7.70 -46.69 8.35
C THR A 335 6.53 -46.09 9.11
N ALA A 336 5.30 -46.19 8.60
CA ALA A 336 4.11 -45.67 9.29
C ALA A 336 3.99 -46.26 10.71
N MET A 337 3.74 -45.39 11.71
CA MET A 337 3.61 -45.78 13.11
C MET A 337 2.36 -46.63 13.35
N ASN A 338 1.21 -46.15 12.83
CA ASN A 338 -0.09 -46.74 13.03
C ASN A 338 -0.89 -46.69 11.73
N ALA A 339 -1.15 -47.86 11.12
CA ALA A 339 -1.92 -47.95 9.88
C ALA A 339 -3.43 -47.74 10.05
N THR A 340 -3.91 -47.69 11.30
CA THR A 340 -5.33 -47.51 11.68
C THR A 340 -5.65 -46.12 12.24
N LEU A 341 -4.64 -45.26 12.35
CA LEU A 341 -4.75 -43.79 12.46
C LEU A 341 -5.83 -43.25 11.51
N LEU A 342 -6.71 -42.37 11.98
CA LEU A 342 -7.74 -41.74 11.14
C LEU A 342 -7.36 -40.28 10.80
N CYS A 343 -7.35 -39.95 9.50
CA CYS A 343 -7.39 -38.55 9.08
C CYS A 343 -8.78 -37.98 9.34
N THR A 344 -8.90 -36.90 10.11
CA THR A 344 -10.23 -36.34 10.45
C THR A 344 -10.94 -35.70 9.26
N ASP A 345 -10.16 -35.21 8.29
CA ASP A 345 -10.66 -34.36 7.20
C ASP A 345 -11.04 -35.19 5.96
N THR A 346 -10.19 -36.17 5.56
CA THR A 346 -10.47 -37.08 4.44
C THR A 346 -11.10 -38.41 4.85
N LEU A 347 -11.12 -38.74 6.14
CA LEU A 347 -11.52 -40.05 6.68
C LEU A 347 -10.65 -41.24 6.18
N GLU A 348 -9.44 -40.95 5.70
CA GLU A 348 -8.45 -41.94 5.27
C GLU A 348 -7.73 -42.59 6.47
N SER A 349 -7.21 -43.81 6.27
CA SER A 349 -6.54 -44.61 7.29
C SER A 349 -5.02 -44.63 7.07
N GLY A 350 -4.25 -44.27 8.10
CA GLY A 350 -2.79 -44.29 8.12
C GLY A 350 -2.09 -43.03 7.59
N PHE A 351 -2.82 -42.11 6.96
CA PHE A 351 -2.30 -40.85 6.40
C PHE A 351 -3.42 -39.82 6.20
N CYS A 352 -3.06 -38.54 6.08
CA CYS A 352 -3.93 -37.49 5.49
C CYS A 352 -3.40 -37.09 4.12
N SER A 353 -4.29 -36.79 3.17
CA SER A 353 -3.91 -36.28 1.85
C SER A 353 -4.75 -35.07 1.41
N GLN A 354 -4.16 -34.16 0.63
CA GLN A 354 -4.91 -33.11 -0.07
C GLN A 354 -4.22 -32.66 -1.35
N THR A 355 -4.93 -31.90 -2.20
CA THR A 355 -4.45 -31.47 -3.52
C THR A 355 -4.38 -29.95 -3.68
N VAL A 356 -3.35 -29.49 -4.39
CA VAL A 356 -3.16 -28.09 -4.82
C VAL A 356 -2.70 -28.04 -6.28
N GLU A 357 -2.86 -26.90 -6.97
CA GLU A 357 -2.59 -26.79 -8.43
C GLU A 357 -1.62 -25.64 -8.78
N PHE A 358 -0.79 -25.88 -9.81
CA PHE A 358 0.16 -24.91 -10.40
C PHE A 358 -0.02 -24.81 -11.95
N THR A 359 0.03 -23.61 -12.60
CA THR A 359 -0.31 -23.39 -14.05
C THR A 359 0.82 -22.81 -14.96
N ALA A 360 0.86 -23.17 -16.27
CA ALA A 360 2.08 -23.17 -17.12
C ALA A 360 2.57 -21.84 -17.79
N LEU A 361 3.82 -21.85 -18.32
CA LEU A 361 4.56 -20.69 -18.87
C LEU A 361 5.10 -20.79 -20.32
N ASP A 362 4.68 -21.75 -21.15
CA ASP A 362 5.22 -21.87 -22.53
C ASP A 362 4.63 -20.84 -23.52
N PRO A 363 5.42 -20.23 -24.43
CA PRO A 363 4.93 -19.24 -25.39
C PRO A 363 3.86 -19.82 -26.32
N VAL A 364 2.73 -19.14 -26.49
CA VAL A 364 1.63 -19.56 -27.38
C VAL A 364 1.04 -18.47 -28.25
N ASP A 365 1.25 -17.18 -27.97
CA ASP A 365 0.71 -16.10 -28.81
C ASP A 365 1.61 -14.86 -28.90
N MET A 366 1.22 -13.85 -29.68
CA MET A 366 1.94 -12.58 -29.82
C MET A 366 0.97 -11.41 -29.96
N PHE A 367 1.27 -10.32 -29.25
CA PHE A 367 0.60 -9.02 -29.39
C PHE A 367 1.46 -8.02 -30.15
N LEU A 368 0.81 -7.05 -30.78
CA LEU A 368 1.44 -5.98 -31.54
C LEU A 368 0.74 -4.67 -31.18
N THR A 369 1.49 -3.65 -30.80
CA THR A 369 0.98 -2.31 -30.50
C THR A 369 1.89 -1.23 -31.08
N ALA A 370 1.29 -0.09 -31.43
CA ALA A 370 1.97 1.13 -31.81
C ALA A 370 1.07 2.32 -31.46
N SER A 371 1.68 3.44 -31.08
CA SER A 371 0.98 4.68 -30.79
C SER A 371 1.95 5.85 -31.00
N PRO A 372 1.59 6.88 -31.80
CA PRO A 372 0.34 7.01 -32.56
C PRO A 372 0.26 6.06 -33.78
N GLN A 373 -0.95 5.70 -34.22
CA GLN A 373 -1.15 5.03 -35.53
C GLN A 373 -1.48 6.03 -36.65
N THR A 374 -1.77 7.27 -36.26
CA THR A 374 -2.17 8.38 -37.10
C THR A 374 -1.27 9.59 -36.83
N MET A 375 -0.54 10.06 -37.84
CA MET A 375 0.48 11.11 -37.71
C MET A 375 0.54 12.08 -38.90
N VAL A 376 1.36 13.13 -38.76
CA VAL A 376 1.80 13.97 -39.88
C VAL A 376 2.88 13.26 -40.71
N SER A 377 3.04 13.62 -41.98
CA SER A 377 4.16 13.16 -42.82
C SER A 377 5.51 13.69 -42.33
N MET A 378 6.62 13.02 -42.67
CA MET A 378 7.95 13.38 -42.12
C MET A 378 8.51 14.73 -42.63
N ASP A 379 7.85 15.39 -43.58
CA ASP A 379 8.23 16.72 -44.06
C ASP A 379 7.65 17.87 -43.22
N VAL A 380 6.73 17.56 -42.30
CA VAL A 380 6.09 18.50 -41.36
C VAL A 380 6.94 18.70 -40.10
N ASP A 381 7.14 19.96 -39.71
CA ASP A 381 7.89 20.29 -38.48
C ASP A 381 7.22 19.67 -37.24
N GLY A 382 8.01 18.99 -36.41
CA GLY A 382 7.53 18.28 -35.22
C GLY A 382 7.11 16.82 -35.44
N ALA A 383 7.12 16.32 -36.69
CA ALA A 383 6.95 14.90 -36.99
C ALA A 383 8.05 14.05 -36.33
N LYS A 384 7.71 12.81 -35.92
CA LYS A 384 8.60 11.88 -35.22
C LYS A 384 8.38 10.44 -35.69
N PRO A 385 9.41 9.57 -35.67
CA PRO A 385 9.23 8.14 -35.80
C PRO A 385 8.34 7.57 -34.68
N VAL A 386 7.67 6.45 -34.96
CA VAL A 386 6.80 5.76 -34.01
C VAL A 386 7.37 4.39 -33.67
N ASP A 387 7.47 4.07 -32.38
CA ASP A 387 7.80 2.71 -31.94
C ASP A 387 6.65 1.72 -32.25
N VAL A 388 6.96 0.67 -32.99
CA VAL A 388 6.12 -0.51 -33.21
C VAL A 388 6.66 -1.63 -32.33
N LYS A 389 5.86 -2.09 -31.37
CA LYS A 389 6.28 -3.03 -30.32
C LYS A 389 5.49 -4.33 -30.42
N ALA A 390 6.18 -5.45 -30.63
CA ALA A 390 5.61 -6.78 -30.56
C ALA A 390 6.05 -7.49 -29.27
N ARG A 391 5.16 -8.24 -28.63
CA ARG A 391 5.41 -9.00 -27.41
C ARG A 391 4.93 -10.43 -27.61
N VAL A 392 5.83 -11.40 -27.48
CA VAL A 392 5.48 -12.83 -27.48
C VAL A 392 5.08 -13.22 -26.07
N VAL A 393 4.05 -14.06 -25.94
CA VAL A 393 3.41 -14.36 -24.66
C VAL A 393 3.08 -15.83 -24.46
N ASP A 394 3.07 -16.26 -23.20
CA ASP A 394 2.66 -17.61 -22.79
C ASP A 394 1.15 -17.80 -22.64
N VAL A 395 0.72 -18.98 -22.19
CA VAL A 395 -0.71 -19.33 -21.96
C VAL A 395 -1.39 -18.48 -20.90
N SER A 396 -0.61 -17.83 -20.03
CA SER A 396 -1.07 -16.86 -19.02
C SER A 396 -0.87 -15.41 -19.51
N GLY A 397 -0.34 -15.23 -20.72
CA GLY A 397 -0.01 -13.97 -21.36
C GLY A 397 1.35 -13.36 -20.96
N ASN A 398 2.17 -14.01 -20.13
CA ASN A 398 3.41 -13.43 -19.62
C ASN A 398 4.44 -13.22 -20.76
N ALA A 399 5.28 -12.18 -20.69
CA ALA A 399 6.26 -11.91 -21.74
C ALA A 399 7.32 -13.02 -21.84
N VAL A 400 7.40 -13.70 -22.99
CA VAL A 400 8.44 -14.71 -23.26
C VAL A 400 9.63 -14.06 -23.96
N LYS A 401 10.72 -13.93 -23.20
CA LYS A 401 11.93 -13.19 -23.57
C LYS A 401 12.87 -14.02 -24.46
N GLY A 402 13.56 -13.38 -25.40
CA GLY A 402 14.47 -14.04 -26.34
C GLY A 402 13.78 -14.64 -27.59
N GLU A 403 12.45 -14.58 -27.65
CA GLU A 403 11.66 -14.95 -28.83
C GLU A 403 11.88 -13.95 -29.98
N THR A 404 11.88 -14.45 -31.21
CA THR A 404 12.29 -13.67 -32.40
C THR A 404 11.10 -13.33 -33.30
N VAL A 405 10.93 -12.03 -33.58
CA VAL A 405 9.81 -11.48 -34.36
C VAL A 405 10.34 -10.87 -35.67
N ILE A 406 9.67 -11.19 -36.78
CA ILE A 406 9.95 -10.62 -38.11
C ILE A 406 8.96 -9.49 -38.38
N PHE A 407 9.47 -8.27 -38.57
CA PHE A 407 8.66 -7.14 -39.01
C PHE A 407 8.76 -6.96 -40.53
N THR A 408 7.63 -6.70 -41.16
CA THR A 408 7.52 -6.38 -42.59
C THR A 408 6.53 -5.24 -42.78
N LYS A 409 6.60 -4.58 -43.95
CA LYS A 409 5.74 -3.45 -44.31
C LYS A 409 5.14 -3.68 -45.70
N SER A 410 3.87 -3.31 -45.89
CA SER A 410 3.24 -3.27 -47.21
C SER A 410 3.80 -2.13 -48.07
N ALA A 411 3.54 -2.18 -49.39
CA ALA A 411 3.70 -1.00 -50.23
C ALA A 411 2.86 0.19 -49.68
N ASP A 412 3.34 1.41 -49.91
CA ASP A 412 2.62 2.62 -49.55
C ASP A 412 1.41 2.83 -50.45
N THR A 413 0.26 3.07 -49.83
CA THR A 413 -1.02 3.35 -50.49
C THR A 413 -1.29 4.84 -50.38
N LEU A 414 -1.01 5.56 -51.48
CA LEU A 414 -1.08 7.02 -51.58
C LEU A 414 -2.41 7.42 -52.22
N THR A 415 -3.35 7.91 -51.41
CA THR A 415 -4.72 8.17 -51.88
C THR A 415 -5.28 9.49 -51.38
N TYR A 416 -6.25 10.01 -52.12
CA TYR A 416 -7.23 10.98 -51.61
C TYR A 416 -8.57 10.79 -52.30
N THR A 417 -9.65 11.12 -51.60
CA THR A 417 -10.97 11.21 -52.19
C THR A 417 -11.14 12.59 -52.82
N LYS A 418 -11.30 12.63 -54.14
CA LYS A 418 -11.67 13.86 -54.87
C LYS A 418 -13.08 14.32 -54.48
N PRO A 419 -13.46 15.58 -54.75
CA PRO A 419 -14.81 16.08 -54.47
C PRO A 419 -15.95 15.30 -55.15
N ASP A 420 -15.66 14.51 -56.18
CA ASP A 420 -16.61 13.63 -56.88
C ASP A 420 -16.70 12.20 -56.31
N GLY A 421 -15.98 11.91 -55.22
CA GLY A 421 -15.91 10.59 -54.58
C GLY A 421 -14.92 9.61 -55.21
N THR A 422 -14.23 9.99 -56.30
CA THR A 422 -13.21 9.12 -56.92
C THR A 422 -11.87 9.21 -56.22
N LEU A 423 -11.09 8.12 -56.22
CA LEU A 423 -9.74 8.10 -55.67
C LEU A 423 -8.76 8.74 -56.65
N GLY A 424 -8.03 9.75 -56.20
CA GLY A 424 -6.81 10.22 -56.84
C GLY A 424 -5.56 9.72 -56.12
N THR A 425 -4.41 9.85 -56.78
CA THR A 425 -3.09 9.49 -56.23
C THR A 425 -2.17 10.71 -56.20
N PHE A 426 -1.16 10.65 -55.33
CA PHE A 426 -0.05 11.59 -55.28
C PHE A 426 1.28 10.82 -55.34
N ALA A 427 2.38 11.55 -55.54
CA ALA A 427 3.72 11.01 -55.36
C ALA A 427 4.26 11.40 -53.98
N GLU A 428 4.80 10.43 -53.24
CA GLU A 428 5.69 10.72 -52.12
C GLU A 428 7.05 11.21 -52.64
N THR A 429 7.66 12.12 -51.89
CA THR A 429 9.05 12.55 -52.12
C THR A 429 10.05 11.57 -51.49
N VAL A 430 9.66 10.89 -50.40
CA VAL A 430 10.37 9.78 -49.75
C VAL A 430 9.32 8.80 -49.21
N SER A 431 9.46 7.50 -49.51
CA SER A 431 8.55 6.47 -49.01
C SER A 431 8.75 6.16 -47.54
N SER A 432 7.69 5.65 -46.88
CA SER A 432 7.78 5.23 -45.47
C SER A 432 8.75 4.06 -45.29
N SER A 433 9.25 3.85 -44.06
CA SER A 433 10.25 2.81 -43.78
C SER A 433 10.20 2.28 -42.35
N LEU A 434 10.88 1.15 -42.12
CA LEU A 434 11.09 0.55 -40.80
C LEU A 434 12.58 0.61 -40.44
N THR A 435 12.89 0.99 -39.20
CA THR A 435 14.26 1.07 -38.67
C THR A 435 14.37 0.26 -37.36
N PRO A 436 15.15 -0.83 -37.31
CA PRO A 436 15.77 -1.53 -38.44
C PRO A 436 14.73 -2.20 -39.36
N PRO A 437 15.05 -2.47 -40.64
CA PRO A 437 14.10 -3.05 -41.62
C PRO A 437 14.02 -4.59 -41.53
N THR A 438 14.22 -5.18 -40.34
CA THR A 438 14.57 -6.60 -40.20
C THR A 438 13.86 -7.30 -39.04
N THR A 439 14.07 -8.61 -38.95
CA THR A 439 13.92 -9.42 -37.75
C THR A 439 14.53 -8.75 -36.51
N VAL A 440 13.80 -8.78 -35.39
CA VAL A 440 14.22 -8.27 -34.07
C VAL A 440 13.85 -9.30 -33.00
N THR A 441 14.78 -9.58 -32.09
CA THR A 441 14.55 -10.45 -30.93
C THR A 441 13.95 -9.63 -29.78
N THR A 442 12.98 -10.20 -29.07
CA THR A 442 12.39 -9.61 -27.86
C THR A 442 13.47 -9.38 -26.81
N ALA A 443 13.56 -8.16 -26.29
CA ALA A 443 14.66 -7.78 -25.41
C ALA A 443 14.54 -8.45 -24.02
N MET A 444 15.69 -8.81 -23.44
CA MET A 444 15.77 -9.59 -22.19
C MET A 444 15.31 -8.78 -20.96
N ASP A 445 15.25 -7.46 -21.07
CA ASP A 445 14.74 -6.55 -20.03
C ASP A 445 13.21 -6.41 -20.13
N SER A 446 12.71 -5.96 -21.28
CA SER A 446 11.35 -5.47 -21.51
C SER A 446 10.40 -6.47 -22.16
N GLY A 447 10.89 -7.58 -22.73
CA GLY A 447 10.06 -8.58 -23.40
C GLY A 447 9.46 -8.15 -24.75
N TYR A 448 9.74 -6.93 -25.21
CA TYR A 448 9.29 -6.42 -26.51
C TYR A 448 10.38 -6.53 -27.58
N ALA A 449 9.98 -6.91 -28.79
CA ALA A 449 10.73 -6.66 -30.02
C ALA A 449 10.23 -5.33 -30.59
N THR A 450 11.13 -4.36 -30.82
CA THR A 450 10.76 -2.99 -31.23
C THR A 450 11.44 -2.61 -32.54
N VAL A 451 10.67 -2.03 -33.47
CA VAL A 451 11.16 -1.31 -34.65
C VAL A 451 10.53 0.07 -34.71
N GLN A 452 11.16 1.04 -35.34
CA GLN A 452 10.57 2.36 -35.57
C GLN A 452 9.98 2.48 -36.96
N PHE A 453 8.71 2.89 -37.04
CA PHE A 453 8.06 3.29 -38.27
C PHE A 453 8.34 4.78 -38.55
N LEU A 454 8.87 5.06 -39.73
CA LEU A 454 9.08 6.42 -40.23
C LEU A 454 8.04 6.65 -41.34
N PRO A 455 7.08 7.60 -41.18
CA PRO A 455 6.13 7.92 -42.23
C PRO A 455 6.82 8.51 -43.47
N GLY A 456 6.17 8.40 -44.63
CA GLY A 456 6.67 9.02 -45.86
C GLY A 456 6.56 10.54 -45.83
N THR A 457 7.11 11.18 -46.86
CA THR A 457 7.08 12.63 -47.06
C THR A 457 6.33 13.02 -48.32
N PHE A 458 5.64 14.16 -48.26
CA PHE A 458 4.99 14.79 -49.42
C PHE A 458 5.76 16.03 -49.87
N ALA A 459 5.29 16.66 -50.95
CA ALA A 459 5.76 17.99 -51.34
C ALA A 459 5.28 19.03 -50.31
N LYS A 460 6.12 20.04 -50.01
CA LYS A 460 5.81 21.11 -49.06
C LYS A 460 4.96 22.21 -49.69
N LYS A 461 4.29 23.00 -48.85
CA LYS A 461 3.45 24.12 -49.32
C LYS A 461 4.28 25.13 -50.13
N GLY A 462 3.96 25.27 -51.42
CA GLY A 462 4.68 26.11 -52.37
C GLY A 462 5.55 25.32 -53.37
N GLU A 463 5.73 24.02 -53.17
CA GLU A 463 6.39 23.12 -54.11
C GLU A 463 5.41 22.52 -55.13
N THR A 464 5.91 22.21 -56.33
CA THR A 464 5.10 21.58 -57.39
C THR A 464 4.62 20.19 -56.95
N GLY A 465 3.31 19.97 -56.95
CA GLY A 465 2.70 18.71 -56.51
C GLY A 465 2.27 18.71 -55.04
N TYR A 466 2.35 19.84 -54.34
CA TYR A 466 1.68 20.02 -53.04
C TYR A 466 0.17 19.79 -53.16
N ASP A 467 -0.36 18.94 -52.29
CA ASP A 467 -1.78 18.85 -51.99
C ASP A 467 -1.95 18.75 -50.46
N GLU A 468 -2.94 19.44 -49.91
CA GLU A 468 -3.26 19.34 -48.49
C GLU A 468 -3.84 17.95 -48.15
N ALA A 469 -4.72 17.40 -49.00
CA ALA A 469 -5.40 16.12 -48.79
C ALA A 469 -4.50 14.88 -48.93
N ALA A 470 -3.20 15.05 -49.22
CA ALA A 470 -2.24 13.96 -49.38
C ALA A 470 -2.21 13.06 -48.14
N THR A 471 -2.64 11.81 -48.35
CA THR A 471 -2.73 10.76 -47.34
C THR A 471 -1.94 9.54 -47.81
N GLY A 472 -0.98 9.12 -47.01
CA GLY A 472 -0.25 7.87 -47.16
C GLY A 472 -0.71 6.86 -46.11
N SER A 473 -0.72 5.59 -46.47
CA SER A 473 -1.04 4.51 -45.55
C SER A 473 -0.29 3.23 -45.89
N CYS A 474 0.08 2.45 -44.87
CA CYS A 474 0.64 1.12 -45.05
C CYS A 474 0.34 0.24 -43.84
N LYS A 475 0.38 -1.08 -44.05
CA LYS A 475 0.36 -2.05 -42.96
C LYS A 475 1.79 -2.40 -42.54
N VAL A 476 2.02 -2.46 -41.24
CA VAL A 476 3.19 -3.11 -40.64
C VAL A 476 2.72 -4.43 -40.04
N THR A 477 3.35 -5.51 -40.47
CA THR A 477 2.98 -6.89 -40.14
C THR A 477 4.13 -7.50 -39.34
N ALA A 478 3.83 -7.92 -38.11
CA ALA A 478 4.73 -8.70 -37.26
C ALA A 478 4.38 -10.19 -37.36
N THR A 479 5.39 -11.03 -37.51
CA THR A 479 5.26 -12.49 -37.56
C THR A 479 6.22 -13.13 -36.56
N TRP A 480 5.69 -13.96 -35.69
CA TRP A 480 6.46 -14.81 -34.77
C TRP A 480 6.21 -16.28 -35.08
N THR A 481 7.25 -17.11 -34.93
CA THR A 481 7.16 -18.55 -35.08
C THR A 481 7.63 -19.21 -33.78
N ASN A 482 6.77 -20.00 -33.16
CA ASN A 482 7.09 -20.76 -31.96
C ASN A 482 8.21 -21.77 -32.26
N GLY A 483 9.37 -21.60 -31.61
CA GLY A 483 10.55 -22.44 -31.85
C GLY A 483 10.41 -23.90 -31.44
N LYS A 484 9.42 -24.26 -30.61
CA LYS A 484 9.14 -25.62 -30.16
C LYS A 484 8.10 -26.33 -31.03
N THR A 485 6.99 -25.65 -31.36
CA THR A 485 5.86 -26.26 -32.08
C THR A 485 5.89 -26.02 -33.59
N GLY A 486 6.62 -25.00 -34.06
CA GLY A 486 6.60 -24.52 -35.44
C GLY A 486 5.34 -23.72 -35.80
N GLU A 487 4.46 -23.43 -34.84
CA GLU A 487 3.26 -22.61 -35.07
C GLU A 487 3.63 -21.16 -35.39
N VAL A 488 2.94 -20.56 -36.36
CA VAL A 488 3.18 -19.16 -36.80
C VAL A 488 2.02 -18.28 -36.37
N LYS A 489 2.32 -17.17 -35.69
CA LYS A 489 1.35 -16.11 -35.36
C LYS A 489 1.70 -14.83 -36.12
N THR A 490 0.69 -14.20 -36.70
CA THR A 490 0.82 -12.92 -37.42
C THR A 490 -0.11 -11.87 -36.82
N ARG A 491 0.35 -10.63 -36.73
CA ARG A 491 -0.44 -9.44 -36.32
C ARG A 491 -0.13 -8.27 -37.25
N GLU A 492 -1.11 -7.41 -37.49
CA GLU A 492 -0.95 -6.24 -38.36
C GLU A 492 -1.44 -4.96 -37.68
N ILE A 493 -0.76 -3.83 -37.94
CA ILE A 493 -1.23 -2.48 -37.61
C ILE A 493 -1.23 -1.65 -38.90
N THR A 494 -2.26 -0.83 -39.09
CA THR A 494 -2.32 0.13 -40.20
C THR A 494 -1.82 1.49 -39.71
N PHE A 495 -0.81 2.03 -40.38
CA PHE A 495 -0.32 3.39 -40.19
C PHE A 495 -0.93 4.30 -41.24
N VAL A 496 -1.29 5.53 -40.84
CA VAL A 496 -1.75 6.59 -41.74
C VAL A 496 -1.00 7.87 -41.42
N TRP A 497 -0.41 8.49 -42.44
CA TRP A 497 0.22 9.81 -42.36
C TRP A 497 -0.41 10.77 -43.37
N LYS A 498 -0.52 12.04 -42.99
CA LYS A 498 -1.04 13.08 -43.86
C LYS A 498 -0.14 14.29 -43.91
N ASN A 499 -0.22 15.01 -45.04
CA ASN A 499 0.34 16.34 -45.15
C ASN A 499 -0.44 17.28 -44.21
N TYR A 500 -1.71 17.62 -44.51
CA TYR A 500 -2.41 18.73 -43.83
C TYR A 500 -3.97 18.69 -43.90
N PRO A 501 -4.73 19.30 -42.97
CA PRO A 501 -4.50 19.38 -41.52
C PRO A 501 -4.76 18.02 -40.85
N PHE A 502 -4.11 17.75 -39.72
CA PHE A 502 -4.24 16.46 -39.06
C PHE A 502 -4.01 16.52 -37.54
N LEU A 503 -4.61 15.55 -36.84
CA LEU A 503 -4.44 15.32 -35.41
C LEU A 503 -3.54 14.09 -35.20
N THR A 504 -2.64 14.17 -34.24
CA THR A 504 -1.96 12.98 -33.70
C THR A 504 -2.76 12.47 -32.50
N VAL A 505 -3.20 11.21 -32.57
CA VAL A 505 -3.92 10.53 -31.47
C VAL A 505 -3.02 9.45 -30.89
N GLU A 506 -2.77 9.53 -29.59
CA GLU A 506 -1.91 8.62 -28.84
C GLU A 506 -2.68 7.97 -27.69
N SER A 507 -2.28 6.76 -27.33
CA SER A 507 -2.70 6.06 -26.12
C SER A 507 -1.51 5.47 -25.38
N GLU A 508 -1.61 5.33 -24.05
CA GLU A 508 -0.62 4.71 -23.17
C GLU A 508 -1.32 3.99 -22.01
N ILE A 509 -0.64 2.98 -21.46
CA ILE A 509 -0.97 2.32 -20.20
C ILE A 509 0.32 2.33 -19.36
N ASP A 510 0.22 2.68 -18.09
CA ASP A 510 1.38 2.96 -17.23
C ASP A 510 2.02 1.72 -16.59
N ASN A 511 1.24 0.67 -16.32
CA ASN A 511 1.75 -0.65 -15.97
C ASN A 511 1.64 -1.59 -17.19
N LEU A 512 2.78 -2.14 -17.63
CA LEU A 512 2.85 -3.07 -18.77
C LEU A 512 2.82 -4.55 -18.34
N ASP A 513 3.04 -4.82 -17.05
CA ASP A 513 3.02 -6.16 -16.44
C ASP A 513 2.15 -6.18 -15.15
N PRO A 514 0.90 -5.69 -15.19
CA PRO A 514 0.01 -5.67 -14.03
C PRO A 514 -0.45 -7.06 -13.60
N ASN A 515 -0.73 -7.21 -12.31
CA ASN A 515 -1.36 -8.39 -11.74
C ASN A 515 -2.87 -8.23 -11.60
N VAL A 516 -3.59 -9.32 -11.35
CA VAL A 516 -5.00 -9.25 -10.88
C VAL A 516 -5.05 -8.44 -9.57
N GLY A 517 -5.95 -7.47 -9.50
CA GLY A 517 -6.09 -6.52 -8.39
C GLY A 517 -5.35 -5.18 -8.58
N ASP A 518 -4.47 -5.06 -9.58
CA ASP A 518 -3.81 -3.79 -9.88
C ASP A 518 -4.80 -2.76 -10.46
N ILE A 519 -4.58 -1.49 -10.12
CA ILE A 519 -5.25 -0.35 -10.76
C ILE A 519 -4.30 0.24 -11.82
N ILE A 520 -4.72 0.23 -13.07
CA ILE A 520 -3.96 0.77 -14.21
C ILE A 520 -4.48 2.16 -14.62
N ASN A 521 -3.60 3.01 -15.14
CA ASN A 521 -4.00 4.27 -15.79
C ASN A 521 -3.94 4.13 -17.31
N VAL A 522 -5.08 4.28 -17.95
CA VAL A 522 -5.21 4.37 -19.41
C VAL A 522 -5.27 5.84 -19.80
N LYS A 523 -4.29 6.29 -20.59
CA LYS A 523 -4.14 7.67 -21.03
C LYS A 523 -4.41 7.79 -22.53
N ILE A 524 -5.09 8.87 -22.91
CA ILE A 524 -5.36 9.24 -24.31
C ILE A 524 -4.91 10.68 -24.51
N TRP A 525 -4.17 10.96 -25.58
CA TRP A 525 -3.86 12.32 -26.02
C TRP A 525 -4.37 12.59 -27.42
N ILE A 526 -4.85 13.81 -27.63
CA ILE A 526 -5.18 14.35 -28.94
C ILE A 526 -4.37 15.64 -29.11
N LYS A 527 -3.51 15.68 -30.13
CA LYS A 527 -2.56 16.77 -30.37
C LYS A 527 -2.81 17.40 -31.74
N GLY A 528 -2.94 18.72 -31.78
CA GLY A 528 -2.99 19.48 -33.03
C GLY A 528 -1.59 19.65 -33.63
N THR A 529 -1.15 18.70 -34.46
CA THR A 529 0.23 18.63 -34.97
C THR A 529 0.39 19.04 -36.44
N GLY A 530 -0.66 19.00 -37.26
CA GLY A 530 -0.58 19.38 -38.68
C GLY A 530 -0.54 20.89 -38.90
N ALA A 531 0.50 21.42 -39.56
CA ALA A 531 0.70 22.85 -39.82
C ALA A 531 -0.32 23.57 -40.74
N ALA A 532 -1.45 22.95 -41.09
CA ALA A 532 -2.63 23.65 -41.65
C ALA A 532 -3.73 23.92 -40.61
N LEU A 533 -3.51 23.51 -39.35
CA LEU A 533 -4.15 24.07 -38.15
C LEU A 533 -3.58 25.45 -37.78
N GLN A 534 -2.57 25.94 -38.53
CA GLN A 534 -2.12 27.33 -38.51
C GLN A 534 -3.26 28.28 -38.92
N PRO A 535 -3.38 29.48 -38.31
CA PRO A 535 -4.34 30.51 -38.70
C PRO A 535 -4.46 30.66 -40.23
N LYS A 536 -5.66 30.46 -40.77
CA LYS A 536 -5.94 30.69 -42.20
C LYS A 536 -5.64 32.17 -42.53
N PRO A 537 -5.33 32.52 -43.79
CA PRO A 537 -5.08 33.91 -44.15
C PRO A 537 -6.28 34.80 -43.79
N ILE A 538 -6.01 35.88 -43.08
CA ILE A 538 -7.00 36.87 -42.63
C ILE A 538 -7.16 37.92 -43.74
N ASP A 539 -8.40 38.25 -44.08
CA ASP A 539 -8.76 39.45 -44.82
C ASP A 539 -9.53 40.36 -43.87
N VAL A 540 -8.96 41.52 -43.51
CA VAL A 540 -9.57 42.43 -42.53
C VAL A 540 -9.58 43.88 -43.00
N VAL A 541 -10.71 44.57 -42.81
CA VAL A 541 -10.81 46.02 -43.04
C VAL A 541 -11.07 46.72 -41.71
N LEU A 542 -10.19 47.65 -41.34
CA LEU A 542 -10.44 48.56 -40.23
C LEU A 542 -11.33 49.70 -40.74
N CYS A 543 -12.52 49.84 -40.16
CA CYS A 543 -13.51 50.85 -40.53
C CYS A 543 -13.63 51.83 -39.36
N ASN A 544 -12.82 52.88 -39.39
CA ASN A 544 -12.66 53.82 -38.29
C ASN A 544 -13.53 55.06 -38.51
N ASP A 545 -14.29 55.43 -37.49
CA ASP A 545 -14.93 56.72 -37.40
C ASP A 545 -13.89 57.84 -37.42
N ARG A 546 -14.14 58.86 -38.23
CA ARG A 546 -13.40 60.13 -38.27
C ARG A 546 -14.35 61.31 -38.18
N SER A 547 -15.50 61.17 -37.52
CA SER A 547 -16.38 62.30 -37.19
C SER A 547 -15.72 63.22 -36.15
N GLY A 548 -16.23 64.44 -36.00
CA GLY A 548 -15.60 65.48 -35.17
C GLY A 548 -15.56 65.18 -33.68
N SER A 549 -16.43 64.30 -33.16
CA SER A 549 -16.39 63.82 -31.78
C SER A 549 -15.11 63.02 -31.48
N MET A 550 -14.47 62.47 -32.50
CA MET A 550 -13.17 61.79 -32.38
C MET A 550 -12.01 62.74 -31.99
N LEU A 551 -12.24 64.06 -31.96
CA LEU A 551 -11.30 65.06 -31.41
C LEU A 551 -11.48 65.31 -29.89
N LEU A 552 -12.42 64.62 -29.22
CA LEU A 552 -12.57 64.68 -27.76
C LEU A 552 -11.46 63.93 -27.02
N ASP A 553 -11.30 64.28 -25.74
CA ASP A 553 -10.38 63.70 -24.76
C ASP A 553 -8.88 64.04 -25.03
N TYR A 554 -7.98 63.65 -24.12
CA TYR A 554 -6.54 63.95 -24.24
C TYR A 554 -5.64 62.76 -23.79
N PRO A 555 -4.82 62.17 -24.69
CA PRO A 555 -4.85 62.34 -26.15
C PRO A 555 -6.25 62.05 -26.71
N ASP A 556 -6.57 62.63 -27.85
CA ASP A 556 -7.91 62.51 -28.42
C ASP A 556 -8.27 61.06 -28.82
N ARG A 557 -9.56 60.81 -28.97
CA ARG A 557 -10.12 59.49 -29.31
C ARG A 557 -9.56 58.94 -30.62
N MET A 558 -9.31 59.78 -31.62
CA MET A 558 -8.79 59.34 -32.91
C MET A 558 -7.34 58.88 -32.81
N VAL A 559 -6.49 59.58 -32.04
CA VAL A 559 -5.11 59.16 -31.77
C VAL A 559 -5.10 57.80 -31.09
N GLN A 560 -5.91 57.61 -30.05
CA GLN A 560 -5.99 56.34 -29.34
C GLN A 560 -6.59 55.22 -30.20
N ALA A 561 -7.52 55.53 -31.10
CA ALA A 561 -8.04 54.60 -32.10
C ALA A 561 -6.98 54.19 -33.15
N LYS A 562 -6.14 55.13 -33.63
CA LYS A 562 -5.00 54.84 -34.52
C LYS A 562 -3.98 53.92 -33.85
N ASP A 563 -3.59 54.22 -32.60
CA ASP A 563 -2.61 53.42 -31.85
C ASP A 563 -3.11 52.00 -31.57
N ALA A 564 -4.39 51.83 -31.26
CA ALA A 564 -5.00 50.52 -31.06
C ALA A 564 -5.19 49.74 -32.38
N ALA A 565 -5.55 50.43 -33.46
CA ALA A 565 -5.57 49.86 -34.82
C ALA A 565 -4.18 49.41 -35.28
N LEU A 566 -3.12 50.16 -34.96
CA LEU A 566 -1.74 49.77 -35.22
C LEU A 566 -1.33 48.56 -34.36
N THR A 567 -1.76 48.53 -33.09
CA THR A 567 -1.55 47.38 -32.20
C THR A 567 -2.17 46.10 -32.77
N PHE A 568 -3.41 46.16 -33.28
CA PHE A 568 -4.03 45.05 -34.03
C PHE A 568 -3.22 44.65 -35.26
N SER A 569 -2.82 45.63 -36.06
CA SER A 569 -2.10 45.40 -37.32
C SER A 569 -0.77 44.68 -37.09
N SER A 570 -0.10 44.93 -35.96
CA SER A 570 1.11 44.20 -35.54
C SER A 570 0.89 42.71 -35.20
N LYS A 571 -0.35 42.25 -35.10
CA LYS A 571 -0.72 40.84 -34.86
C LYS A 571 -1.06 40.08 -36.15
N LEU A 572 -1.05 40.75 -37.30
CA LEU A 572 -1.22 40.13 -38.61
C LEU A 572 0.13 39.64 -39.14
N THR A 573 0.09 38.61 -39.99
CA THR A 573 1.28 38.03 -40.61
C THR A 573 1.57 38.73 -41.95
N GLU A 574 2.63 39.53 -41.99
CA GLU A 574 3.10 40.18 -43.23
C GLU A 574 3.37 39.13 -44.33
N GLY A 575 2.98 39.45 -45.57
CA GLY A 575 3.09 38.52 -46.71
C GLY A 575 2.03 37.39 -46.75
N LYS A 576 1.12 37.32 -45.78
CA LYS A 576 0.03 36.32 -45.70
C LYS A 576 -1.34 36.96 -45.55
N ASP A 577 -1.50 37.83 -44.56
CA ASP A 577 -2.79 38.44 -44.21
C ASP A 577 -3.00 39.75 -44.98
N HIS A 578 -4.22 40.01 -45.44
CA HIS A 578 -4.59 41.26 -46.10
C HIS A 578 -5.23 42.22 -45.11
N ILE A 579 -4.87 43.49 -45.20
CA ILE A 579 -5.46 44.56 -44.41
C ILE A 579 -5.90 45.72 -45.32
N GLY A 580 -7.08 46.25 -45.07
CA GLY A 580 -7.60 47.48 -45.67
C GLY A 580 -7.97 48.49 -44.60
N LEU A 581 -7.98 49.77 -44.97
CA LEU A 581 -8.37 50.87 -44.10
C LEU A 581 -9.49 51.67 -44.77
N VAL A 582 -10.56 51.91 -44.03
CA VAL A 582 -11.67 52.78 -44.39
C VAL A 582 -11.88 53.77 -43.25
N SER A 583 -12.03 55.05 -43.58
CA SER A 583 -12.45 56.07 -42.63
C SER A 583 -13.73 56.78 -43.09
N PHE A 584 -14.65 57.02 -42.16
CA PHE A 584 -15.94 57.65 -42.47
C PHE A 584 -16.20 58.90 -41.61
N GLY A 585 -16.62 59.98 -42.26
CA GLY A 585 -16.84 61.30 -41.68
C GLY A 585 -17.39 62.26 -42.72
N ASP A 586 -18.40 63.03 -42.37
CA ASP A 586 -19.06 63.97 -43.29
C ASP A 586 -18.26 65.29 -43.40
N ASN A 587 -17.77 65.57 -44.60
CA ASN A 587 -16.92 66.71 -44.94
C ASN A 587 -17.62 67.76 -45.83
N ASP A 588 -18.96 67.71 -46.00
CA ASP A 588 -19.70 68.65 -46.87
C ASP A 588 -19.60 70.10 -46.39
N GLY A 589 -19.38 70.33 -45.09
CA GLY A 589 -19.12 71.65 -44.54
C GLY A 589 -17.78 72.27 -44.95
N GLU A 590 -16.83 71.45 -45.43
CA GLU A 590 -15.41 71.82 -45.58
C GLU A 590 -14.90 71.70 -47.03
N SER A 591 -15.80 71.63 -48.02
CA SER A 591 -15.49 71.52 -49.45
C SER A 591 -14.44 70.43 -49.78
N GLY A 592 -14.66 69.23 -49.22
CA GLY A 592 -13.76 68.08 -49.37
C GLY A 592 -12.65 67.99 -48.32
N TRP A 593 -12.17 69.12 -47.79
CA TRP A 593 -10.95 69.18 -46.99
C TRP A 593 -11.16 68.94 -45.49
N ALA A 594 -10.59 67.86 -44.95
CA ALA A 594 -10.37 67.74 -43.52
C ALA A 594 -9.13 68.56 -43.12
N LYS A 595 -9.37 69.74 -42.53
CA LYS A 595 -8.34 70.72 -42.17
C LYS A 595 -8.55 71.18 -40.72
N LEU A 596 -7.68 70.70 -39.82
CA LEU A 596 -7.75 71.01 -38.39
C LEU A 596 -7.06 72.33 -38.02
N ALA A 597 -6.24 72.90 -38.91
CA ALA A 597 -5.50 74.14 -38.69
C ALA A 597 -5.54 75.07 -39.91
N PRO A 598 -5.51 76.41 -39.74
CA PRO A 598 -5.44 77.36 -40.83
C PRO A 598 -4.12 77.27 -41.62
N THR A 599 -4.17 77.57 -42.91
CA THR A 599 -2.99 77.57 -43.79
C THR A 599 -2.43 78.98 -43.92
N LYS A 600 -1.10 79.16 -43.86
CA LYS A 600 -0.48 80.47 -44.06
C LYS A 600 -0.56 80.90 -45.53
N SER A 601 -1.17 82.06 -45.78
CA SER A 601 -1.24 82.71 -47.09
C SER A 601 -0.60 84.10 -47.00
N GLY A 602 0.66 84.21 -47.44
CA GLY A 602 1.45 85.42 -47.30
C GLY A 602 1.68 85.80 -45.83
N SER A 603 1.22 86.99 -45.45
CA SER A 603 1.28 87.51 -44.07
C SER A 603 0.05 87.18 -43.21
N SER A 604 -0.94 86.46 -43.77
CA SER A 604 -2.22 86.16 -43.12
C SER A 604 -2.45 84.65 -43.01
N TRP A 605 -3.31 84.24 -42.08
CA TRP A 605 -3.77 82.86 -41.97
C TRP A 605 -5.15 82.70 -42.62
N SER A 606 -5.29 81.71 -43.51
CA SER A 606 -6.53 81.31 -44.17
C SER A 606 -7.25 80.27 -43.31
N TRP A 607 -8.37 80.71 -42.75
CA TRP A 607 -9.30 79.91 -41.96
C TRP A 607 -10.41 79.26 -42.80
N ASP A 608 -10.33 79.38 -44.12
CA ASP A 608 -11.28 78.79 -45.05
C ASP A 608 -11.26 77.26 -44.88
N HIS A 609 -12.43 76.66 -44.70
CA HIS A 609 -12.62 75.22 -44.49
C HIS A 609 -11.84 74.64 -43.29
N VAL A 610 -11.61 75.42 -42.22
CA VAL A 610 -11.04 74.90 -40.97
C VAL A 610 -12.15 74.30 -40.10
N TYR A 611 -12.05 73.00 -39.83
CA TYR A 611 -13.12 72.23 -39.20
C TYR A 611 -13.46 72.72 -37.79
N GLY A 612 -14.63 73.33 -37.63
CA GLY A 612 -14.99 74.20 -36.49
C GLY A 612 -14.89 73.64 -35.06
N SER A 613 -14.71 72.33 -34.87
CA SER A 613 -14.47 71.70 -33.55
C SER A 613 -12.98 71.52 -33.20
N TRP A 614 -12.07 72.09 -33.99
CA TRP A 614 -10.62 72.02 -33.77
C TRP A 614 -10.15 72.51 -32.38
N TYR A 615 -10.95 73.35 -31.69
CA TYR A 615 -10.70 73.79 -30.31
C TYR A 615 -10.82 72.66 -29.26
N TRP A 616 -11.18 71.44 -29.65
CA TRP A 616 -11.18 70.26 -28.78
C TRP A 616 -9.78 69.62 -28.70
N VAL A 617 -8.86 70.07 -29.56
CA VAL A 617 -7.52 69.49 -29.73
C VAL A 617 -6.50 70.20 -28.84
N ALA A 618 -6.12 69.50 -27.76
CA ALA A 618 -5.30 69.95 -26.64
C ALA A 618 -5.99 70.94 -25.67
N ASP A 619 -5.62 70.84 -24.39
CA ASP A 619 -6.08 71.70 -23.28
C ASP A 619 -5.47 73.11 -23.38
N ASP A 620 -5.78 73.82 -24.47
CA ASP A 620 -5.28 75.16 -24.75
C ASP A 620 -6.28 76.23 -24.30
N SER A 621 -5.93 76.90 -23.20
CA SER A 621 -6.71 78.04 -22.68
C SER A 621 -6.66 79.30 -23.57
N ALA A 622 -5.83 79.33 -24.61
CA ALA A 622 -5.72 80.45 -25.54
C ALA A 622 -6.66 80.28 -26.74
N TYR A 623 -7.72 81.09 -26.80
CA TYR A 623 -8.66 81.12 -27.92
C TYR A 623 -7.98 81.70 -29.18
N GLU A 624 -7.40 80.84 -30.01
CA GLU A 624 -7.08 81.14 -31.40
C GLU A 624 -8.39 81.16 -32.22
N CYS A 625 -8.51 82.01 -33.25
CA CYS A 625 -9.66 81.96 -34.17
C CYS A 625 -9.50 82.88 -35.40
N GLY A 626 -10.31 82.59 -36.43
CA GLY A 626 -10.49 83.44 -37.61
C GLY A 626 -11.57 84.53 -37.45
N ASN A 627 -11.86 85.21 -38.56
CA ASN A 627 -12.91 86.24 -38.65
C ASN A 627 -14.30 85.66 -38.32
N GLY A 628 -14.74 85.87 -37.07
CA GLY A 628 -16.00 85.35 -36.54
C GLY A 628 -16.07 85.42 -35.01
N CYS A 629 -14.91 85.41 -34.34
CA CYS A 629 -14.82 85.62 -32.89
C CYS A 629 -15.34 87.00 -32.44
N PRO A 630 -16.06 87.09 -31.30
CA PRO A 630 -16.48 88.37 -30.72
C PRO A 630 -15.30 89.23 -30.25
N GLY A 631 -14.79 90.06 -31.16
CA GLY A 631 -13.90 91.19 -30.85
C GLY A 631 -12.42 90.85 -30.66
N TYR A 632 -11.68 90.65 -31.76
CA TYR A 632 -10.37 91.29 -32.00
C TYR A 632 -9.97 91.10 -33.48
N TYR A 633 -9.66 92.19 -34.19
CA TYR A 633 -9.38 92.19 -35.63
C TYR A 633 -7.94 91.74 -35.98
N TYR A 634 -7.52 90.54 -35.60
CA TYR A 634 -6.29 89.92 -36.12
C TYR A 634 -6.41 88.40 -36.18
N ASN A 635 -6.22 87.83 -37.38
CA ASN A 635 -6.03 86.39 -37.60
C ASN A 635 -4.70 85.94 -36.96
N LYS A 636 -4.65 85.80 -35.63
CA LYS A 636 -3.48 85.33 -34.90
C LYS A 636 -3.61 83.84 -34.66
N TYR A 637 -2.79 83.08 -35.37
CA TYR A 637 -2.51 81.68 -35.13
C TYR A 637 -1.01 81.57 -34.84
N ASP A 638 -0.67 80.91 -33.75
CA ASP A 638 0.69 80.68 -33.29
C ASP A 638 1.15 79.29 -33.74
N PRO A 639 2.12 79.17 -34.67
CA PRO A 639 2.65 77.88 -35.07
C PRO A 639 3.39 77.13 -33.95
N ALA A 640 3.53 77.73 -32.76
CA ALA A 640 4.06 77.12 -31.55
C ALA A 640 3.01 76.93 -30.43
N SER A 641 1.70 77.09 -30.70
CA SER A 641 0.66 76.79 -29.70
C SER A 641 0.66 75.30 -29.31
N PRO A 642 0.27 74.95 -28.06
CA PRO A 642 0.08 73.55 -27.64
C PRO A 642 -0.82 72.76 -28.61
N HIS A 643 -1.93 73.38 -29.04
CA HIS A 643 -2.81 72.89 -30.10
C HIS A 643 -2.03 72.53 -31.38
N GLN A 644 -1.25 73.45 -31.94
CA GLN A 644 -0.54 73.19 -33.20
C GLN A 644 0.61 72.20 -33.04
N LEU A 645 1.31 72.18 -31.91
CA LEU A 645 2.33 71.17 -31.61
C LEU A 645 1.71 69.77 -31.53
N TYR A 646 0.51 69.65 -30.95
CA TYR A 646 -0.24 68.40 -30.90
C TYR A 646 -0.71 67.96 -32.31
N LEU A 647 -1.29 68.85 -33.12
CA LEU A 647 -1.63 68.54 -34.52
C LEU A 647 -0.40 68.13 -35.34
N ASN A 648 0.74 68.77 -35.12
CA ASN A 648 1.99 68.41 -35.79
C ASN A 648 2.45 66.99 -35.42
N ALA A 649 2.25 66.57 -34.17
CA ALA A 649 2.67 65.26 -33.66
C ALA A 649 1.73 64.12 -34.10
N HIS A 650 0.42 64.38 -34.22
CA HIS A 650 -0.60 63.34 -34.34
C HIS A 650 -1.41 63.31 -35.65
N TYR A 651 -1.32 64.37 -36.47
CA TYR A 651 -2.10 64.52 -37.71
C TYR A 651 -1.25 65.00 -38.88
N ASN A 652 -0.34 64.13 -39.36
CA ASN A 652 0.45 64.33 -40.58
C ASN A 652 1.13 65.72 -40.67
N ALA A 653 1.77 66.16 -39.57
CA ALA A 653 2.38 67.48 -39.46
C ALA A 653 1.41 68.66 -39.72
N GLY A 654 0.15 68.54 -39.27
CA GLY A 654 -0.90 69.55 -39.44
C GLY A 654 -1.37 69.76 -40.88
N LYS A 655 -1.10 68.82 -41.80
CA LYS A 655 -1.45 68.97 -43.22
C LYS A 655 -2.91 68.61 -43.49
N PRO A 656 -3.66 69.47 -44.21
CA PRO A 656 -5.01 69.14 -44.67
C PRO A 656 -5.04 67.89 -45.55
N LYS A 657 -6.14 67.14 -45.49
CA LYS A 657 -6.43 66.02 -46.39
C LYS A 657 -7.71 66.28 -47.16
N ASP A 658 -7.63 66.23 -48.49
CA ASP A 658 -8.82 66.25 -49.33
C ASP A 658 -9.43 64.84 -49.40
N TYR A 659 -10.67 64.74 -48.96
CA TYR A 659 -11.51 63.54 -49.06
C TYR A 659 -12.51 63.65 -50.23
N GLY A 660 -12.70 64.84 -50.81
CA GLY A 660 -13.65 65.14 -51.89
C GLY A 660 -15.06 65.53 -51.42
N ASP A 661 -15.73 66.43 -52.15
CA ASP A 661 -17.10 66.88 -51.85
C ASP A 661 -18.12 65.71 -51.88
N ASN A 662 -19.03 65.62 -50.91
CA ASN A 662 -20.05 64.55 -50.80
C ASN A 662 -19.47 63.13 -50.61
N VAL A 663 -18.23 63.02 -50.10
CA VAL A 663 -17.51 61.75 -49.88
C VAL A 663 -17.48 61.40 -48.39
N TYR A 664 -18.56 60.77 -47.94
CA TYR A 664 -18.77 60.43 -46.53
C TYR A 664 -17.88 59.28 -46.02
N ALA A 665 -17.25 58.50 -46.89
CA ALA A 665 -16.21 57.54 -46.50
C ALA A 665 -15.11 57.40 -47.56
N SER A 666 -13.89 57.14 -47.10
CA SER A 666 -12.68 57.02 -47.94
C SER A 666 -12.07 55.62 -47.79
N ASN A 667 -11.43 55.14 -48.85
CA ASN A 667 -10.59 53.94 -48.82
C ASN A 667 -9.14 54.40 -48.61
N ASP A 668 -8.76 54.66 -47.36
CA ASP A 668 -7.42 55.15 -47.00
C ASP A 668 -6.31 54.12 -47.32
N LEU A 669 -6.66 52.84 -47.33
CA LEU A 669 -5.84 51.75 -47.83
C LEU A 669 -6.75 50.67 -48.43
N VAL A 670 -6.43 50.19 -49.64
CA VAL A 670 -7.21 49.16 -50.32
C VAL A 670 -6.76 47.78 -49.84
N LEU A 671 -7.69 46.95 -49.37
CA LEU A 671 -7.46 45.58 -48.87
C LEU A 671 -6.49 44.77 -49.75
N ASN A 672 -5.25 44.61 -49.27
CA ASN A 672 -4.19 43.87 -49.94
C ASN A 672 -3.11 43.43 -48.93
N LEU A 673 -2.06 42.74 -49.40
CA LEU A 673 -0.83 42.54 -48.64
C LEU A 673 -0.15 43.89 -48.41
N HIS A 674 0.03 44.26 -47.14
CA HIS A 674 0.74 45.47 -46.73
C HIS A 674 1.74 45.19 -45.63
N THR A 675 2.83 45.94 -45.65
CA THR A 675 3.81 46.04 -44.56
C THR A 675 3.21 46.86 -43.41
N LEU A 676 3.68 46.64 -42.18
CA LEU A 676 3.20 47.44 -41.02
C LEU A 676 3.40 48.95 -41.25
N THR A 677 4.48 49.34 -41.92
CA THR A 677 4.80 50.75 -42.28
C THR A 677 3.76 51.39 -43.20
N GLU A 678 3.24 50.65 -44.19
CA GLU A 678 2.19 51.16 -45.08
C GLU A 678 0.86 51.35 -44.33
N VAL A 679 0.55 50.44 -43.41
CA VAL A 679 -0.63 50.55 -42.54
C VAL A 679 -0.50 51.74 -41.60
N THR A 680 0.66 51.95 -40.97
CA THR A 680 0.95 53.15 -40.16
C THR A 680 0.75 54.42 -40.97
N GLY A 681 1.34 54.51 -42.17
CA GLY A 681 1.18 55.69 -43.04
C GLY A 681 -0.27 55.95 -43.45
N GLY A 682 -1.07 54.89 -43.66
CA GLY A 682 -2.50 54.99 -43.91
C GLY A 682 -3.28 55.53 -42.71
N LEU A 683 -3.02 55.00 -41.51
CA LEU A 683 -3.65 55.42 -40.24
C LEU A 683 -3.27 56.86 -39.85
N ASP A 684 -1.99 57.20 -39.90
CA ASP A 684 -1.47 58.55 -39.62
C ASP A 684 -2.14 59.60 -40.50
N GLY A 685 -2.37 59.25 -41.76
CA GLY A 685 -3.05 60.07 -42.75
C GLY A 685 -4.56 60.23 -42.57
N ILE A 686 -5.21 59.63 -41.55
CA ILE A 686 -6.65 59.85 -41.29
C ILE A 686 -6.83 61.11 -40.43
N VAL A 687 -7.76 61.98 -40.83
CA VAL A 687 -8.03 63.28 -40.19
C VAL A 687 -9.53 63.43 -39.92
N PRO A 688 -9.97 63.76 -38.69
CA PRO A 688 -11.38 63.99 -38.38
C PRO A 688 -12.06 65.11 -39.19
N ALA A 689 -13.32 64.88 -39.54
CA ALA A 689 -14.22 65.81 -40.22
C ALA A 689 -15.71 65.48 -39.93
N GLY A 690 -16.42 66.44 -39.35
CA GLY A 690 -17.88 66.57 -39.31
C GLY A 690 -18.68 65.39 -38.76
N GLY A 691 -19.73 64.99 -39.48
CA GLY A 691 -20.75 64.02 -39.04
C GLY A 691 -20.31 62.57 -39.09
N THR A 692 -21.20 61.66 -38.69
CA THR A 692 -20.96 60.22 -38.46
C THR A 692 -21.75 59.36 -39.48
N PRO A 693 -21.24 59.17 -40.70
CA PRO A 693 -21.93 58.46 -41.80
C PRO A 693 -21.64 56.94 -41.83
N THR A 694 -21.93 56.24 -40.73
CA THR A 694 -21.58 54.81 -40.53
C THR A 694 -22.04 53.89 -41.66
N ARG A 695 -23.18 54.16 -42.31
CA ARG A 695 -23.71 53.36 -43.44
C ARG A 695 -22.76 53.35 -44.64
N GLU A 696 -22.11 54.47 -44.94
CA GLU A 696 -21.19 54.57 -46.08
C GLU A 696 -19.81 54.01 -45.75
N GLY A 697 -19.34 54.21 -44.51
CA GLY A 697 -18.14 53.53 -44.01
C GLY A 697 -18.25 52.01 -44.13
N LEU A 698 -19.36 51.43 -43.64
CA LEU A 698 -19.62 50.01 -43.78
C LEU A 698 -19.80 49.57 -45.24
N TYR A 699 -20.49 50.35 -46.09
CA TYR A 699 -20.61 50.01 -47.51
C TYR A 699 -19.24 49.94 -48.20
N ASN A 700 -18.37 50.94 -48.00
CA ASN A 700 -17.03 50.94 -48.56
C ASN A 700 -16.19 49.77 -48.02
N ALA A 701 -16.24 49.51 -46.71
CA ALA A 701 -15.52 48.39 -46.10
C ALA A 701 -15.97 47.03 -46.65
N VAL A 702 -17.28 46.79 -46.81
CA VAL A 702 -17.82 45.55 -47.42
C VAL A 702 -17.52 45.47 -48.93
N SER A 703 -17.32 46.62 -49.59
CA SER A 703 -16.97 46.69 -51.02
C SER A 703 -15.52 46.33 -51.31
N GLN A 704 -14.59 46.52 -50.36
CA GLN A 704 -13.18 46.14 -50.57
C GLN A 704 -12.98 44.61 -50.67
N PHE A 705 -13.89 43.80 -50.14
CA PHE A 705 -13.73 42.34 -50.15
C PHE A 705 -13.98 41.72 -51.54
N PRO A 706 -13.05 40.92 -52.06
CA PRO A 706 -13.26 40.15 -53.29
C PRO A 706 -14.33 39.06 -53.08
N ALA A 707 -14.70 38.36 -54.15
CA ALA A 707 -15.59 37.19 -54.08
C ALA A 707 -15.12 36.17 -53.03
N TYR A 708 -16.06 35.43 -52.43
CA TYR A 708 -15.74 34.45 -51.39
C TYR A 708 -14.85 33.32 -51.95
N SER A 709 -13.77 33.02 -51.23
CA SER A 709 -12.86 31.90 -51.50
C SER A 709 -12.63 31.11 -50.22
N THR A 710 -12.65 29.78 -50.33
CA THR A 710 -12.31 28.86 -49.25
C THR A 710 -10.83 28.94 -48.85
N GLU A 711 -9.97 29.50 -49.70
CA GLU A 711 -8.54 29.72 -49.42
C GLU A 711 -8.30 30.93 -48.50
N ARG A 712 -9.20 31.92 -48.53
CA ARG A 712 -9.17 33.13 -47.68
C ARG A 712 -10.52 33.32 -46.98
N PRO A 713 -10.82 32.45 -45.99
CA PRO A 713 -12.16 32.32 -45.39
C PRO A 713 -12.37 33.25 -44.19
N VAL A 714 -11.31 33.71 -43.52
CA VAL A 714 -11.40 34.58 -42.34
C VAL A 714 -11.54 36.02 -42.81
N ARG A 715 -12.78 36.53 -42.83
CA ARG A 715 -13.13 37.84 -43.37
C ARG A 715 -13.80 38.70 -42.32
N ALA A 716 -13.23 39.86 -42.03
CA ALA A 716 -13.69 40.69 -40.92
C ALA A 716 -13.66 42.19 -41.22
N ILE A 717 -14.65 42.91 -40.71
CA ILE A 717 -14.62 44.38 -40.57
C ILE A 717 -14.53 44.68 -39.09
N ILE A 718 -13.61 45.56 -38.68
CA ILE A 718 -13.59 46.12 -37.33
C ILE A 718 -14.13 47.55 -37.45
N LEU A 719 -15.40 47.74 -37.08
CA LEU A 719 -16.05 49.04 -37.01
C LEU A 719 -15.77 49.66 -35.64
N LEU A 720 -15.05 50.78 -35.59
CA LEU A 720 -14.94 51.62 -34.40
C LEU A 720 -15.73 52.91 -34.62
N THR A 721 -16.55 53.29 -33.64
CA THR A 721 -17.30 54.58 -33.63
C THR A 721 -17.50 55.08 -32.20
N ASP A 722 -17.52 56.41 -32.02
CA ASP A 722 -17.77 57.05 -30.73
C ASP A 722 -19.16 57.70 -30.60
N GLY A 723 -19.98 57.62 -31.66
CA GLY A 723 -21.28 58.25 -31.73
C GLY A 723 -22.38 57.40 -32.37
N LYS A 724 -23.58 57.98 -32.44
CA LYS A 724 -24.67 57.50 -33.29
C LYS A 724 -24.47 57.98 -34.71
N TRP A 725 -24.83 57.16 -35.69
CA TRP A 725 -24.95 57.63 -37.06
C TRP A 725 -25.94 58.81 -37.12
N ASN A 726 -25.56 59.88 -37.81
CA ASN A 726 -26.36 61.10 -37.92
C ASN A 726 -26.42 61.65 -39.36
N THR A 727 -25.53 61.18 -40.24
CA THR A 727 -25.51 61.48 -41.68
C THR A 727 -25.45 60.17 -42.48
N GLY A 728 -25.64 60.19 -43.81
CA GLY A 728 -25.65 58.99 -44.68
C GLY A 728 -26.83 58.00 -44.54
N GLY A 729 -27.46 57.93 -43.36
CA GLY A 729 -28.64 57.09 -43.07
C GLY A 729 -28.33 55.79 -42.32
N ASP A 730 -29.37 54.99 -42.08
CA ASP A 730 -29.32 53.77 -41.27
C ASP A 730 -28.55 52.61 -41.95
N PRO A 731 -27.49 52.04 -41.33
CA PRO A 731 -26.81 50.83 -41.82
C PRO A 731 -27.71 49.59 -41.99
N GLU A 732 -28.70 49.39 -41.12
CA GLU A 732 -29.63 48.26 -41.17
C GLU A 732 -30.82 48.51 -42.12
N SER A 733 -31.09 49.77 -42.48
CA SER A 733 -32.32 50.18 -43.18
C SER A 733 -33.62 49.79 -42.45
N ILE A 734 -33.61 49.74 -41.12
CA ILE A 734 -34.80 49.46 -40.30
C ILE A 734 -35.56 50.75 -39.98
N LYS A 735 -34.85 51.86 -39.73
CA LYS A 735 -35.43 53.17 -39.44
C LYS A 735 -35.74 53.91 -40.75
N THR A 736 -36.96 54.41 -40.87
CA THR A 736 -37.39 55.25 -42.00
C THR A 736 -36.77 56.64 -41.93
N SER A 737 -35.55 56.79 -42.47
CA SER A 737 -34.95 58.09 -42.74
C SER A 737 -35.43 58.65 -44.10
N PRO A 738 -35.77 59.95 -44.23
CA PRO A 738 -36.18 60.54 -45.51
C PRO A 738 -35.14 60.48 -46.63
N SER A 739 -33.88 60.17 -46.30
CA SER A 739 -32.73 60.25 -47.20
C SER A 739 -31.69 59.16 -46.93
N ILE A 740 -32.12 57.88 -46.94
CA ILE A 740 -31.19 56.74 -46.93
C ILE A 740 -30.38 56.73 -48.24
N LYS A 741 -29.04 56.82 -48.16
CA LYS A 741 -28.19 56.76 -49.36
C LYS A 741 -28.29 55.38 -50.00
N SER A 742 -28.58 55.37 -51.31
CA SER A 742 -28.67 54.16 -52.14
C SER A 742 -27.31 53.85 -52.77
N PHE A 743 -26.85 52.61 -52.65
CA PHE A 743 -25.59 52.15 -53.23
C PHE A 743 -25.80 51.15 -54.39
N PRO A 744 -24.86 51.02 -55.34
CA PRO A 744 -24.99 50.12 -56.49
C PRO A 744 -25.38 48.67 -56.16
N ASP A 745 -24.70 48.04 -55.19
CA ASP A 745 -24.89 46.61 -54.89
C ASP A 745 -26.04 46.29 -53.92
N VAL A 746 -26.49 47.27 -53.13
CA VAL A 746 -27.43 47.06 -52.01
C VAL A 746 -28.71 47.91 -52.16
N GLY A 747 -28.72 48.88 -53.06
CA GLY A 747 -29.76 49.91 -53.12
C GLY A 747 -29.89 50.63 -51.79
N THR A 748 -31.11 50.81 -51.31
CA THR A 748 -31.42 51.31 -49.97
C THR A 748 -31.41 50.21 -48.89
N GLY A 749 -31.08 48.96 -49.21
CA GLY A 749 -31.16 47.82 -48.29
C GLY A 749 -30.13 47.82 -47.14
N SER A 750 -30.18 46.78 -46.31
CA SER A 750 -29.27 46.58 -45.16
C SER A 750 -27.84 46.25 -45.60
N ILE A 751 -26.87 47.07 -45.18
CA ILE A 751 -25.44 46.80 -45.39
C ILE A 751 -24.98 45.61 -44.52
N ILE A 752 -25.57 45.44 -43.34
CA ILE A 752 -25.28 44.34 -42.42
C ILE A 752 -25.67 42.98 -43.05
N ALA A 753 -26.86 42.90 -43.65
CA ALA A 753 -27.29 41.70 -44.37
C ALA A 753 -26.40 41.41 -45.59
N TRP A 754 -25.94 42.45 -46.30
CA TRP A 754 -25.00 42.30 -47.41
C TRP A 754 -23.64 41.76 -46.96
N ALA A 755 -23.09 42.25 -45.83
CA ALA A 755 -21.87 41.73 -45.23
C ALA A 755 -21.98 40.24 -44.88
N ASN A 756 -23.07 39.83 -44.22
CA ASN A 756 -23.36 38.43 -43.91
C ASN A 756 -23.48 37.57 -45.19
N SER A 757 -24.13 38.09 -46.25
CA SER A 757 -24.22 37.39 -47.53
C SER A 757 -22.85 37.10 -48.17
N LYS A 758 -21.87 37.99 -47.97
CA LYS A 758 -20.46 37.84 -48.39
C LYS A 758 -19.58 37.06 -47.39
N LYS A 759 -20.16 36.54 -46.30
CA LYS A 759 -19.45 35.86 -45.19
C LYS A 759 -18.42 36.73 -44.46
N ILE A 760 -18.69 38.03 -44.34
CA ILE A 760 -17.85 38.97 -43.61
C ILE A 760 -18.44 39.17 -42.20
N LYS A 761 -17.64 38.92 -41.17
CA LYS A 761 -17.99 39.19 -39.76
C LYS A 761 -17.73 40.66 -39.44
N ILE A 762 -18.67 41.34 -38.79
CA ILE A 762 -18.45 42.70 -38.28
C ILE A 762 -18.17 42.62 -36.78
N PHE A 763 -17.00 43.05 -36.36
CA PHE A 763 -16.71 43.35 -34.96
C PHE A 763 -16.97 44.82 -34.74
N THR A 764 -17.74 45.16 -33.71
CA THR A 764 -18.11 46.54 -33.42
C THR A 764 -17.49 46.99 -32.11
N ILE A 765 -16.88 48.16 -32.12
CA ILE A 765 -16.28 48.82 -30.96
C ILE A 765 -17.03 50.13 -30.77
N GLY A 766 -17.74 50.26 -29.65
CA GLY A 766 -18.44 51.49 -29.30
C GLY A 766 -17.65 52.24 -28.23
N LEU A 767 -17.09 53.39 -28.59
CA LEU A 767 -16.23 54.20 -27.73
C LEU A 767 -17.03 55.28 -26.99
N GLY A 768 -16.87 55.37 -25.67
CA GLY A 768 -17.62 56.31 -24.84
C GLY A 768 -19.11 55.97 -24.72
N SER A 769 -19.92 56.97 -24.37
CA SER A 769 -21.35 56.80 -24.03
C SER A 769 -22.34 57.17 -25.13
N ASP A 770 -21.90 57.86 -26.19
CA ASP A 770 -22.83 58.50 -27.14
C ASP A 770 -23.27 57.56 -28.29
N VAL A 771 -22.59 56.42 -28.41
CA VAL A 771 -22.91 55.30 -29.29
C VAL A 771 -24.29 54.67 -29.06
N SER A 772 -24.70 53.81 -29.98
CA SER A 772 -25.92 53.00 -29.88
C SER A 772 -25.56 51.53 -29.67
N SER A 773 -25.38 51.11 -28.42
CA SER A 773 -24.96 49.75 -28.06
C SER A 773 -25.89 48.66 -28.63
N ASP A 774 -27.20 48.92 -28.70
CA ASP A 774 -28.17 47.98 -29.27
C ASP A 774 -27.98 47.78 -30.78
N GLU A 775 -27.70 48.86 -31.53
CA GLU A 775 -27.39 48.80 -32.96
C GLU A 775 -26.05 48.10 -33.19
N LEU A 776 -25.00 48.52 -32.49
CA LEU A 776 -23.67 47.92 -32.61
C LEU A 776 -23.65 46.43 -32.23
N THR A 777 -24.47 46.02 -31.25
CA THR A 777 -24.68 44.60 -30.91
C THR A 777 -25.27 43.84 -32.09
N ARG A 778 -26.37 44.31 -32.69
CA ARG A 778 -26.99 43.65 -33.85
C ARG A 778 -26.07 43.56 -35.05
N TYR A 779 -25.37 44.65 -35.39
CA TYR A 779 -24.44 44.68 -36.52
C TYR A 779 -23.40 43.55 -36.41
N ALA A 780 -22.95 43.28 -35.18
CA ALA A 780 -22.02 42.21 -34.88
C ALA A 780 -22.68 40.81 -34.85
N THR A 781 -23.77 40.62 -34.11
CA THR A 781 -24.41 39.30 -33.97
C THR A 781 -24.95 38.78 -35.28
N ASP A 782 -25.54 39.65 -36.10
CA ASP A 782 -26.19 39.28 -37.37
C ASP A 782 -25.18 38.88 -38.45
N THR A 783 -23.89 39.17 -38.24
CA THR A 783 -22.77 38.78 -39.10
C THR A 783 -21.86 37.73 -38.46
N GLY A 784 -22.12 37.30 -37.22
CA GLY A 784 -21.29 36.35 -36.48
C GLY A 784 -19.98 36.91 -35.94
N GLY A 785 -19.90 38.23 -35.73
CA GLY A 785 -18.86 38.91 -34.96
C GLY A 785 -19.28 39.16 -33.50
N LYS A 786 -18.61 40.12 -32.84
CA LYS A 786 -18.86 40.49 -31.43
C LYS A 786 -18.81 42.02 -31.24
N TYR A 787 -19.70 42.54 -30.39
CA TYR A 787 -19.66 43.91 -29.90
C TYR A 787 -18.79 44.04 -28.65
N TYR A 788 -18.01 45.11 -28.61
CA TYR A 788 -17.15 45.50 -27.50
C TYR A 788 -17.50 46.94 -27.06
N PRO A 789 -18.09 47.13 -25.87
CA PRO A 789 -18.17 48.46 -25.27
C PRO A 789 -16.79 48.89 -24.76
N ALA A 790 -16.35 50.09 -25.11
CA ALA A 790 -15.16 50.74 -24.59
C ALA A 790 -15.57 52.00 -23.83
N SER A 791 -15.61 51.97 -22.50
CA SER A 791 -16.05 53.11 -21.69
C SER A 791 -15.12 54.31 -21.79
N ASP A 792 -13.85 54.03 -22.08
CA ASP A 792 -12.77 54.98 -22.28
C ASP A 792 -11.78 54.40 -23.31
N PRO A 793 -10.94 55.23 -23.96
CA PRO A 793 -10.09 54.75 -25.05
C PRO A 793 -8.92 53.85 -24.60
N THR A 794 -8.59 53.76 -23.32
CA THR A 794 -7.47 52.91 -22.85
C THR A 794 -7.77 51.41 -23.02
N GLN A 795 -9.05 51.05 -23.09
CA GLN A 795 -9.52 49.69 -23.31
C GLN A 795 -9.32 49.20 -24.75
N LEU A 796 -9.11 50.11 -25.71
CA LEU A 796 -9.04 49.79 -27.13
C LEU A 796 -7.92 48.80 -27.45
N ALA A 797 -6.72 48.98 -26.90
CA ALA A 797 -5.58 48.09 -27.17
C ALA A 797 -5.85 46.63 -26.77
N THR A 798 -6.57 46.40 -25.66
CA THR A 798 -7.02 45.07 -25.24
C THR A 798 -8.09 44.52 -26.18
N ILE A 799 -9.12 45.31 -26.49
CA ILE A 799 -10.21 44.91 -27.40
C ILE A 799 -9.67 44.52 -28.78
N TYR A 800 -8.78 45.31 -29.35
CA TYR A 800 -8.14 45.01 -30.63
C TYR A 800 -7.23 43.76 -30.55
N THR A 801 -6.58 43.51 -29.41
CA THR A 801 -5.82 42.26 -29.17
C THR A 801 -6.74 41.05 -29.11
N ASP A 802 -7.88 41.15 -28.43
CA ASP A 802 -8.90 40.09 -28.36
C ASP A 802 -9.46 39.76 -29.75
N ILE A 803 -9.74 40.78 -30.57
CA ILE A 803 -10.22 40.58 -31.94
C ILE A 803 -9.13 39.90 -32.79
N ALA A 804 -7.86 40.31 -32.67
CA ALA A 804 -6.76 39.64 -33.36
C ALA A 804 -6.62 38.15 -32.97
N GLY A 805 -6.83 37.81 -31.69
CA GLY A 805 -6.94 36.43 -31.23
C GLY A 805 -8.11 35.69 -31.88
N ALA A 806 -9.31 36.26 -31.81
CA ALA A 806 -10.52 35.69 -32.38
C ALA A 806 -10.50 35.51 -33.92
N LEU A 807 -9.68 36.27 -34.65
CA LEU A 807 -9.42 36.06 -36.07
C LEU A 807 -8.37 34.94 -36.29
N ASN A 808 -7.26 34.97 -35.56
CA ASN A 808 -6.20 33.96 -35.68
C ASN A 808 -6.69 32.55 -35.32
N GLU A 809 -7.53 32.40 -34.30
CA GLU A 809 -8.02 31.08 -33.86
C GLU A 809 -8.90 30.34 -34.90
N GLN A 810 -9.33 30.97 -36.00
CA GLN A 810 -10.31 30.38 -36.94
C GLN A 810 -9.75 29.26 -37.84
N ALA A 811 -8.63 28.62 -37.48
CA ALA A 811 -8.07 27.46 -38.19
C ALA A 811 -8.18 26.12 -37.43
N GLY A 812 -8.83 26.10 -36.27
CA GLY A 812 -9.06 24.86 -35.53
C GLY A 812 -10.24 24.04 -36.06
N GLY A 813 -10.34 22.79 -35.62
CA GLY A 813 -11.53 21.96 -35.84
C GLY A 813 -12.18 21.54 -34.53
N GLN A 814 -13.51 21.48 -34.50
CA GLN A 814 -14.24 20.90 -33.38
C GLN A 814 -13.94 19.41 -33.33
N THR A 815 -13.56 18.92 -32.16
CA THR A 815 -13.13 17.55 -31.95
C THR A 815 -14.03 16.86 -30.93
N GLN A 816 -14.40 15.63 -31.21
CA GLN A 816 -15.13 14.75 -30.28
C GLN A 816 -14.40 13.42 -30.18
N LEU A 817 -14.26 12.87 -28.98
CA LEU A 817 -13.75 11.52 -28.73
C LEU A 817 -14.87 10.68 -28.11
N LYS A 818 -15.13 9.51 -28.70
CA LYS A 818 -15.91 8.44 -28.07
C LYS A 818 -14.97 7.31 -27.75
N ALA A 819 -14.68 7.09 -26.47
CA ALA A 819 -13.88 5.97 -26.00
C ALA A 819 -14.82 4.83 -25.60
N ASP A 820 -14.70 3.68 -26.26
CA ASP A 820 -15.57 2.52 -26.05
C ASP A 820 -14.81 1.40 -25.35
N PHE A 821 -15.20 1.14 -24.10
CA PHE A 821 -14.75 0.02 -23.28
C PHE A 821 -15.84 -1.05 -23.12
N GLY A 822 -17.04 -0.84 -23.67
CA GLY A 822 -18.13 -1.83 -23.73
C GLY A 822 -17.86 -2.97 -24.72
N LYS A 823 -16.77 -2.86 -25.48
CA LYS A 823 -16.19 -3.94 -26.29
C LYS A 823 -14.67 -3.98 -26.14
N ILE A 824 -14.17 -5.07 -25.58
CA ILE A 824 -12.75 -5.38 -25.42
C ILE A 824 -12.40 -6.68 -26.16
N THR A 825 -11.12 -7.02 -26.22
CA THR A 825 -10.66 -8.36 -26.55
C THR A 825 -9.99 -9.02 -25.36
N VAL A 826 -10.28 -10.29 -25.09
CA VAL A 826 -9.58 -11.11 -24.10
C VAL A 826 -9.03 -12.34 -24.83
N ASP A 827 -7.72 -12.54 -24.78
CA ASP A 827 -7.02 -13.67 -25.42
C ASP A 827 -7.39 -13.81 -26.92
N GLY A 828 -7.54 -12.67 -27.59
CA GLY A 828 -7.95 -12.56 -29.00
C GLY A 828 -9.46 -12.69 -29.28
N ASN A 829 -10.28 -13.01 -28.28
CA ASN A 829 -11.74 -13.14 -28.40
C ASN A 829 -12.45 -11.83 -28.01
N ALA A 830 -13.50 -11.44 -28.73
CA ALA A 830 -14.26 -10.25 -28.38
C ALA A 830 -15.16 -10.49 -27.14
N VAL A 831 -15.06 -9.62 -26.14
CA VAL A 831 -15.91 -9.59 -24.94
C VAL A 831 -16.70 -8.28 -24.94
N THR A 832 -18.00 -8.34 -24.65
CA THR A 832 -18.92 -7.21 -24.86
C THR A 832 -19.96 -7.08 -23.75
N GLY A 833 -20.37 -5.85 -23.46
CA GLY A 833 -21.43 -5.55 -22.48
C GLY A 833 -21.00 -5.90 -21.06
N ASP A 834 -21.88 -6.53 -20.29
CA ASP A 834 -21.66 -6.81 -18.86
C ASP A 834 -20.54 -7.83 -18.61
N ALA A 835 -20.21 -8.68 -19.60
CA ALA A 835 -19.08 -9.60 -19.52
C ALA A 835 -17.71 -8.90 -19.45
N VAL A 836 -17.64 -7.59 -19.74
CA VAL A 836 -16.43 -6.77 -19.53
C VAL A 836 -16.10 -6.62 -18.04
N ASP A 837 -17.11 -6.57 -17.17
CA ASP A 837 -16.93 -6.36 -15.72
C ASP A 837 -16.26 -7.57 -15.04
N GLU A 838 -16.21 -8.74 -15.69
CA GLU A 838 -15.37 -9.88 -15.25
C GLU A 838 -13.87 -9.60 -15.36
N TYR A 839 -13.45 -8.61 -16.15
CA TYR A 839 -12.05 -8.39 -16.53
C TYR A 839 -11.52 -7.03 -16.10
N LEU A 840 -12.33 -5.98 -16.20
CA LEU A 840 -11.95 -4.64 -15.76
C LEU A 840 -13.14 -3.82 -15.28
N GLU A 841 -12.92 -3.05 -14.22
CA GLU A 841 -13.94 -2.21 -13.58
C GLU A 841 -13.44 -0.76 -13.53
N TYR A 842 -14.28 0.21 -13.89
CA TYR A 842 -13.91 1.63 -13.82
C TYR A 842 -13.73 2.09 -12.37
N VAL A 843 -12.60 2.75 -12.09
CA VAL A 843 -12.30 3.33 -10.78
C VAL A 843 -12.44 4.84 -10.84
N TYR A 844 -13.40 5.40 -10.09
CA TYR A 844 -13.44 6.84 -9.83
C TYR A 844 -12.46 7.20 -8.71
N ASN A 845 -11.50 8.07 -9.01
CA ASN A 845 -10.49 8.50 -8.04
C ASN A 845 -10.21 10.02 -8.19
N PRO A 846 -10.85 10.87 -7.36
CA PRO A 846 -10.66 12.31 -7.40
C PRO A 846 -9.40 12.80 -6.64
N GLY A 847 -8.43 11.93 -6.35
CA GLY A 847 -7.32 12.13 -5.40
C GLY A 847 -6.33 13.29 -5.63
N GLY A 848 -6.60 14.21 -6.57
CA GLY A 848 -5.87 15.48 -6.71
C GLY A 848 -4.49 15.35 -7.35
N GLY A 849 -4.42 15.06 -8.65
CA GLY A 849 -3.15 15.08 -9.37
C GLY A 849 -3.23 14.50 -10.77
N ALA A 850 -2.07 14.21 -11.37
CA ALA A 850 -1.98 13.59 -12.69
C ALA A 850 -2.46 12.12 -12.73
N SER A 851 -2.74 11.53 -11.57
CA SER A 851 -3.25 10.17 -11.35
C SER A 851 -4.73 10.12 -10.96
N SER A 852 -5.50 11.20 -11.18
CA SER A 852 -6.95 11.18 -10.96
C SER A 852 -7.69 10.52 -12.13
N SER A 853 -8.86 9.95 -11.85
CA SER A 853 -9.75 9.28 -12.81
C SER A 853 -11.18 9.79 -12.64
N THR A 854 -11.90 10.24 -13.68
CA THR A 854 -11.42 10.55 -15.05
C THR A 854 -10.88 11.98 -15.11
N LEU A 855 -9.57 12.17 -15.22
CA LEU A 855 -8.94 13.50 -15.31
C LEU A 855 -8.88 13.97 -16.77
N VAL A 856 -9.37 15.17 -17.06
CA VAL A 856 -9.35 15.80 -18.39
C VAL A 856 -8.56 17.11 -18.33
N LYS A 857 -7.65 17.33 -19.29
CA LYS A 857 -6.85 18.57 -19.40
C LYS A 857 -6.77 19.07 -20.85
N LYS A 858 -6.74 20.40 -21.03
CA LYS A 858 -6.39 21.04 -22.30
C LYS A 858 -5.43 22.21 -22.11
N TYR A 859 -4.35 22.25 -22.89
CA TYR A 859 -3.33 23.31 -22.88
C TYR A 859 -2.61 23.42 -24.24
N THR A 860 -2.05 24.58 -24.57
CA THR A 860 -1.16 24.74 -25.73
C THR A 860 0.30 24.55 -25.33
N GLU A 861 1.07 23.82 -26.15
CA GLU A 861 2.52 23.66 -26.03
C GLU A 861 3.23 24.82 -26.75
N VAL A 862 3.64 25.85 -25.99
CA VAL A 862 4.30 27.05 -26.53
C VAL A 862 5.82 26.98 -26.29
N PRO A 863 6.70 27.30 -27.27
CA PRO A 863 8.17 27.17 -27.12
C PRO A 863 8.89 28.12 -26.14
N VAL A 864 8.19 28.82 -25.23
CA VAL A 864 8.77 29.93 -24.44
C VAL A 864 8.46 29.80 -22.95
N ILE A 865 9.47 29.97 -22.09
CA ILE A 865 9.33 29.90 -20.63
C ILE A 865 8.83 31.24 -20.06
N PRO A 866 7.85 31.26 -19.14
CA PRO A 866 7.09 30.12 -18.61
C PRO A 866 5.93 29.69 -19.54
N PRO A 867 5.82 28.41 -19.96
CA PRO A 867 4.78 27.98 -20.88
C PRO A 867 3.65 27.24 -20.15
N LYS A 868 2.43 27.76 -20.24
CA LYS A 868 1.16 27.03 -20.46
C LYS A 868 -0.01 27.97 -20.20
N ASN A 869 -0.67 28.42 -21.27
CA ASN A 869 -2.06 28.81 -21.18
C ASN A 869 -2.89 27.52 -21.06
N GLN A 870 -3.10 27.09 -19.83
CA GLN A 870 -4.00 25.99 -19.51
C GLN A 870 -5.43 26.49 -19.69
N TYR A 871 -6.15 25.94 -20.67
CA TYR A 871 -7.54 26.34 -20.94
C TYR A 871 -8.49 25.82 -19.86
N TYR A 872 -8.32 24.55 -19.48
CA TYR A 872 -9.08 23.92 -18.40
C TYR A 872 -8.41 22.64 -17.91
N GLU A 873 -8.76 22.27 -16.68
CA GLU A 873 -8.55 20.95 -16.09
C GLU A 873 -9.72 20.65 -15.16
N TYR A 874 -10.23 19.43 -15.22
CA TYR A 874 -11.27 18.94 -14.32
C TYR A 874 -11.17 17.43 -14.18
N VAL A 875 -11.69 16.90 -13.08
CA VAL A 875 -11.97 15.46 -12.91
C VAL A 875 -13.47 15.27 -13.06
N ARG A 876 -13.89 14.21 -13.73
CA ARG A 876 -15.29 13.79 -13.82
C ARG A 876 -15.48 12.37 -13.30
N ASP A 877 -16.66 12.11 -12.75
CA ASP A 877 -17.08 10.79 -12.33
C ASP A 877 -17.85 10.10 -13.47
N ASP A 878 -17.24 9.11 -14.10
CA ASP A 878 -17.84 8.30 -15.15
C ASP A 878 -18.55 7.02 -14.62
N THR A 879 -18.72 6.83 -13.30
CA THR A 879 -19.35 5.62 -12.71
C THR A 879 -20.76 5.38 -13.24
N GLY A 880 -21.52 6.46 -13.47
CA GLY A 880 -22.83 6.40 -14.11
C GLY A 880 -22.75 5.96 -15.57
N ASN A 881 -21.80 6.52 -16.33
CA ASN A 881 -21.58 6.16 -17.74
C ASN A 881 -21.08 4.71 -17.91
N TRP A 882 -20.33 4.19 -16.91
CA TRP A 882 -19.90 2.80 -16.85
C TRP A 882 -21.08 1.83 -16.70
N THR A 883 -21.98 2.11 -15.75
CA THR A 883 -23.01 1.16 -15.30
C THR A 883 -24.36 1.33 -15.98
N ASN A 884 -24.79 2.57 -16.29
CA ASN A 884 -26.09 2.83 -16.93
C ASN A 884 -26.09 4.17 -17.70
N PRO A 885 -26.03 4.17 -19.04
CA PRO A 885 -25.86 5.37 -19.86
C PRO A 885 -27.12 6.23 -19.99
N THR A 886 -28.22 5.93 -19.27
CA THR A 886 -29.51 6.65 -19.41
C THR A 886 -29.47 8.15 -19.07
N LEU A 887 -28.34 8.67 -18.59
CA LEU A 887 -28.08 10.10 -18.40
C LEU A 887 -27.71 10.84 -19.71
N ILE A 888 -27.28 10.14 -20.77
CA ILE A 888 -26.90 10.73 -22.07
C ILE A 888 -27.56 9.96 -23.24
N PRO A 889 -28.48 10.58 -24.00
CA PRO A 889 -29.13 9.92 -25.14
C PRO A 889 -28.15 9.50 -26.23
N GLY A 890 -28.01 8.19 -26.46
CA GLY A 890 -27.26 7.62 -27.59
C GLY A 890 -25.93 6.94 -27.27
N LEU A 891 -25.57 6.78 -26.00
CA LEU A 891 -24.45 5.94 -25.56
C LEU A 891 -24.94 4.58 -25.02
N THR A 892 -24.11 3.54 -25.14
CA THR A 892 -24.29 2.27 -24.43
C THR A 892 -23.48 2.26 -23.11
N PRO A 893 -23.71 1.32 -22.17
CA PRO A 893 -22.87 1.23 -20.97
C PRO A 893 -21.39 1.08 -21.36
N LYS A 894 -20.49 1.60 -20.52
CA LYS A 894 -19.03 1.53 -20.70
C LYS A 894 -18.50 2.31 -21.92
N GLN A 895 -19.31 3.19 -22.51
CA GLN A 895 -18.87 4.18 -23.50
C GLN A 895 -18.73 5.57 -22.86
N LEU A 896 -17.57 6.20 -23.04
CA LEU A 896 -17.24 7.52 -22.50
C LEU A 896 -17.12 8.53 -23.64
N ASP A 897 -18.06 9.47 -23.70
CA ASP A 897 -18.02 10.60 -24.65
C ASP A 897 -17.23 11.77 -24.05
N PHE A 898 -16.45 12.46 -24.86
CA PHE A 898 -15.68 13.64 -24.50
C PHE A 898 -15.87 14.70 -25.57
N ASP A 899 -16.48 15.83 -25.18
CA ASP A 899 -16.34 17.08 -25.93
C ASP A 899 -14.90 17.59 -25.71
N VAL A 900 -14.05 17.34 -26.70
CA VAL A 900 -12.66 17.80 -26.75
C VAL A 900 -12.63 19.29 -27.12
N GLY A 901 -13.71 19.80 -27.69
CA GLY A 901 -13.83 21.15 -28.21
C GLY A 901 -12.92 21.40 -29.40
N LYS A 902 -12.68 22.68 -29.66
CA LYS A 902 -11.87 23.15 -30.79
C LYS A 902 -10.38 22.91 -30.55
N ILE A 903 -9.71 22.12 -31.39
CA ILE A 903 -8.26 21.91 -31.39
C ILE A 903 -7.61 22.77 -32.48
N ILE A 904 -6.62 23.59 -32.09
CA ILE A 904 -5.73 24.35 -32.99
C ILE A 904 -4.31 23.75 -32.99
N LEU A 905 -3.37 24.33 -33.76
CA LEU A 905 -1.97 23.90 -33.74
C LEU A 905 -1.35 24.03 -32.34
N ASN A 906 -0.55 23.04 -31.94
CA ASN A 906 0.11 22.91 -30.65
C ASN A 906 -0.83 22.74 -29.44
N ASP A 907 -2.15 22.67 -29.63
CA ASP A 907 -3.05 22.25 -28.56
C ASP A 907 -2.84 20.77 -28.25
N ILE A 908 -2.78 20.45 -26.96
CA ILE A 908 -2.82 19.10 -26.41
C ILE A 908 -4.05 19.00 -25.52
N TRP A 909 -4.91 18.05 -25.86
CA TRP A 909 -5.96 17.55 -24.99
C TRP A 909 -5.57 16.16 -24.46
N MET A 910 -5.91 15.86 -23.21
CA MET A 910 -5.59 14.59 -22.57
C MET A 910 -6.73 14.12 -21.65
N ALA A 911 -6.97 12.81 -21.63
CA ALA A 911 -7.76 12.13 -20.60
C ALA A 911 -6.96 11.00 -19.95
N ASN A 912 -7.09 10.84 -18.63
CA ASN A 912 -6.57 9.74 -17.83
C ASN A 912 -7.74 9.03 -17.12
N ILE A 913 -7.89 7.74 -17.38
CA ILE A 913 -8.99 6.89 -16.89
C ILE A 913 -8.36 5.70 -16.14
N GLN A 914 -8.90 5.34 -14.97
CA GLN A 914 -8.42 4.19 -14.19
C GLN A 914 -9.35 2.99 -14.27
N PHE A 915 -8.75 1.81 -14.31
CA PHE A 915 -9.43 0.52 -14.24
C PHE A 915 -8.76 -0.39 -13.20
N GLU A 916 -9.56 -1.08 -12.40
CA GLU A 916 -9.11 -2.21 -11.58
C GLU A 916 -9.18 -3.49 -12.42
N MET A 917 -8.10 -4.27 -12.44
CA MET A 917 -8.00 -5.48 -13.26
C MET A 917 -8.51 -6.70 -12.50
N LYS A 918 -9.68 -7.21 -12.89
CA LYS A 918 -10.44 -8.20 -12.11
C LYS A 918 -10.05 -9.66 -12.38
N LYS A 919 -9.40 -9.95 -13.51
CA LYS A 919 -9.14 -11.32 -13.98
C LYS A 919 -7.94 -11.38 -14.92
N ALA A 920 -7.18 -12.47 -14.82
CA ALA A 920 -6.00 -12.73 -15.64
C ALA A 920 -6.37 -12.91 -17.13
N GLY A 921 -5.39 -12.67 -18.01
CA GLY A 921 -5.53 -12.79 -19.46
C GLY A 921 -5.03 -11.57 -20.22
N ALA A 922 -4.96 -11.69 -21.54
CA ALA A 922 -4.51 -10.64 -22.43
C ALA A 922 -5.67 -9.72 -22.86
N ILE A 923 -5.78 -8.57 -22.19
CA ILE A 923 -6.86 -7.61 -22.37
C ILE A 923 -6.46 -6.57 -23.41
N GLY A 924 -7.35 -6.31 -24.36
CA GLY A 924 -7.19 -5.35 -25.44
C GLY A 924 -8.33 -4.33 -25.49
N ILE A 925 -8.00 -3.05 -25.56
CA ILE A 925 -8.91 -1.91 -25.62
C ILE A 925 -8.60 -1.01 -26.83
N PHE A 926 -9.55 -0.12 -27.16
CA PHE A 926 -9.51 0.80 -28.30
C PHE A 926 -9.37 0.07 -29.67
N GLY A 927 -9.09 0.84 -30.72
CA GLY A 927 -9.28 0.44 -32.12
C GLY A 927 -10.57 1.02 -32.70
N ASP A 928 -11.17 0.33 -33.67
CA ASP A 928 -12.26 0.85 -34.52
C ASP A 928 -13.51 1.30 -33.76
N GLN A 929 -13.77 0.75 -32.56
CA GLN A 929 -14.88 1.16 -31.70
C GLN A 929 -14.66 2.50 -30.98
N SER A 930 -13.45 3.06 -30.98
CA SER A 930 -13.12 4.32 -30.27
C SER A 930 -12.74 5.47 -31.22
N PRO A 931 -13.71 6.10 -31.91
CA PRO A 931 -13.44 7.16 -32.88
C PRO A 931 -13.14 8.52 -32.24
N VAL A 932 -12.17 9.22 -32.83
CA VAL A 932 -11.95 10.67 -32.69
C VAL A 932 -12.38 11.33 -34.00
N THR A 933 -13.38 12.22 -33.93
CA THR A 933 -13.90 12.95 -35.08
C THR A 933 -13.50 14.41 -35.00
N PHE A 934 -12.87 14.93 -36.06
CA PHE A 934 -12.45 16.31 -36.24
C PHE A 934 -13.26 16.96 -37.36
N ILE A 935 -13.91 18.09 -37.06
CA ILE A 935 -14.70 18.87 -38.01
C ILE A 935 -14.02 20.23 -38.18
N ASP A 936 -13.42 20.47 -39.35
CA ASP A 936 -12.79 21.75 -39.69
C ASP A 936 -13.82 22.89 -39.58
N THR A 937 -13.58 23.88 -38.72
CA THR A 937 -14.59 24.91 -38.37
C THR A 937 -14.94 25.86 -39.52
N VAL A 938 -14.18 25.82 -40.61
CA VAL A 938 -14.32 26.73 -41.75
C VAL A 938 -15.01 26.07 -42.94
N THR A 939 -14.59 24.85 -43.26
CA THR A 939 -15.06 24.08 -44.41
C THR A 939 -16.20 23.14 -44.06
N GLY A 940 -16.41 22.83 -42.77
CA GLY A 940 -17.37 21.83 -42.30
C GLY A 940 -17.01 20.39 -42.68
N LYS A 941 -15.82 20.15 -43.25
CA LYS A 941 -15.36 18.80 -43.59
C LYS A 941 -15.02 18.03 -42.31
N SER A 942 -15.64 16.85 -42.18
CA SER A 942 -15.37 15.91 -41.10
C SER A 942 -14.28 14.91 -41.50
N GLN A 943 -13.38 14.58 -40.58
CA GLN A 943 -12.42 13.49 -40.65
C GLN A 943 -12.53 12.67 -39.37
N THR A 944 -12.50 11.34 -39.47
CA THR A 944 -12.51 10.45 -38.32
C THR A 944 -11.25 9.57 -38.32
N VAL A 945 -10.62 9.46 -37.16
CA VAL A 945 -9.54 8.52 -36.84
C VAL A 945 -9.94 7.72 -35.61
N THR A 946 -9.13 6.75 -35.19
CA THR A 946 -9.41 5.90 -34.02
C THR A 946 -8.32 6.06 -32.97
N VAL A 947 -8.67 5.84 -31.70
CA VAL A 947 -7.67 5.76 -30.61
C VAL A 947 -6.84 4.48 -30.84
N PRO A 948 -5.49 4.57 -30.85
CA PRO A 948 -4.63 3.41 -31.09
C PRO A 948 -4.92 2.27 -30.10
N SER A 949 -5.05 1.05 -30.62
CA SER A 949 -5.30 -0.15 -29.82
C SER A 949 -4.16 -0.46 -28.86
N LYS A 950 -4.53 -0.87 -27.65
CA LYS A 950 -3.61 -1.30 -26.59
C LYS A 950 -3.98 -2.68 -26.12
N ILE A 951 -2.98 -3.56 -26.07
CA ILE A 951 -3.10 -4.92 -25.53
C ILE A 951 -2.00 -5.07 -24.48
N TRP A 952 -2.37 -5.58 -23.32
CA TRP A 952 -1.47 -5.91 -22.22
C TRP A 952 -1.97 -7.17 -21.53
N THR A 953 -1.12 -7.81 -20.74
CA THR A 953 -1.49 -9.02 -20.00
C THR A 953 -1.70 -8.67 -18.54
N ILE A 954 -2.73 -9.27 -17.95
CA ILE A 954 -2.91 -9.37 -16.50
C ILE A 954 -2.32 -10.68 -16.00
N HIS A 955 -1.24 -10.59 -15.23
CA HIS A 955 -0.50 -11.72 -14.68
C HIS A 955 -1.12 -12.24 -13.37
N PRO A 956 -0.93 -13.52 -13.05
CA PRO A 956 -0.84 -14.00 -11.67
C PRO A 956 0.62 -13.87 -11.17
N GLY A 957 0.83 -13.62 -9.87
CA GLY A 957 2.15 -13.40 -9.23
C GLY A 957 3.10 -14.61 -9.15
N GLN A 958 3.99 -14.66 -8.15
CA GLN A 958 5.23 -15.46 -8.16
C GLN A 958 5.57 -16.15 -6.80
N ALA A 959 6.34 -17.25 -6.65
CA ALA A 959 6.83 -18.32 -7.54
C ALA A 959 7.63 -19.45 -6.77
N ASP A 960 8.65 -20.14 -7.32
CA ASP A 960 9.18 -21.43 -6.77
C ASP A 960 9.94 -21.46 -5.42
N ASN A 961 9.62 -22.51 -4.64
CA ASN A 961 10.55 -23.35 -3.85
C ASN A 961 9.80 -24.60 -3.31
N PRO A 962 10.11 -25.86 -3.68
CA PRO A 962 9.24 -27.01 -3.39
C PRO A 962 8.85 -27.14 -1.92
N PHE A 963 9.77 -26.90 -0.97
CA PHE A 963 9.41 -26.60 0.41
C PHE A 963 10.30 -25.45 0.92
N GLY A 964 9.69 -24.35 1.38
CA GLY A 964 10.37 -23.09 1.70
C GLY A 964 10.84 -22.93 3.16
N THR A 965 11.38 -21.75 3.49
CA THR A 965 11.56 -21.32 4.90
C THR A 965 10.78 -20.02 5.19
N PRO A 966 9.95 -19.96 6.25
CA PRO A 966 9.31 -18.73 6.74
C PRO A 966 10.35 -17.75 7.35
N THR A 967 10.13 -16.46 7.61
CA THR A 967 8.99 -15.52 7.38
C THR A 967 9.51 -14.06 7.42
N THR A 968 8.63 -13.04 7.36
CA THR A 968 8.97 -11.60 7.42
C THR A 968 8.77 -11.02 8.83
N LEU A 969 9.72 -10.21 9.32
CA LEU A 969 9.65 -9.53 10.61
C LEU A 969 9.98 -8.04 10.44
N THR A 970 9.17 -7.16 11.04
CA THR A 970 9.33 -5.69 11.00
C THR A 970 9.02 -5.05 12.36
N VAL A 971 9.69 -3.94 12.68
CA VAL A 971 9.47 -3.14 13.90
C VAL A 971 9.36 -1.67 13.52
N THR A 972 8.26 -0.99 13.87
CA THR A 972 7.94 0.38 13.46
C THR A 972 7.43 1.23 14.63
N ASP A 973 7.13 2.52 14.39
CA ASP A 973 6.44 3.45 15.31
C ASP A 973 7.02 3.53 16.74
N VAL A 974 8.36 3.53 16.89
CA VAL A 974 9.01 3.71 18.20
C VAL A 974 8.80 5.15 18.69
N LEU A 975 8.01 5.30 19.75
CA LEU A 975 7.62 6.56 20.38
C LEU A 975 8.01 6.56 21.86
N VAL A 976 8.23 7.73 22.45
CA VAL A 976 8.53 7.87 23.88
C VAL A 976 7.72 9.02 24.46
N THR A 977 7.09 8.79 25.61
CA THR A 977 6.16 9.74 26.25
C THR A 977 6.40 9.78 27.77
N PRO A 978 6.40 10.96 28.43
CA PRO A 978 6.49 11.04 29.88
C PRO A 978 5.24 10.45 30.56
N VAL A 979 5.43 9.77 31.71
CA VAL A 979 4.30 9.31 32.53
C VAL A 979 3.75 10.51 33.31
N ALA A 980 2.49 10.87 33.07
CA ALA A 980 1.89 12.10 33.58
C ALA A 980 1.86 12.23 35.12
N THR A 981 2.06 11.14 35.86
CA THR A 981 2.04 11.10 37.34
C THR A 981 3.43 11.05 37.99
N ASP A 982 4.50 10.79 37.24
CA ASP A 982 5.88 10.77 37.78
C ASP A 982 6.88 11.24 36.71
N PRO A 983 7.58 12.37 36.91
CA PRO A 983 8.54 12.89 35.92
C PRO A 983 9.78 12.00 35.73
N ASN A 984 10.03 11.01 36.59
CA ASN A 984 11.14 10.07 36.47
C ASN A 984 10.78 8.82 35.67
N LEU A 985 9.53 8.68 35.18
CA LEU A 985 9.09 7.53 34.40
C LEU A 985 8.73 7.96 32.97
N MET A 986 9.17 7.18 31.99
CA MET A 986 8.79 7.36 30.58
C MET A 986 8.27 6.06 29.97
N THR A 987 7.16 6.13 29.25
CA THR A 987 6.63 5.02 28.45
C THR A 987 7.22 5.06 27.05
N VAL A 988 7.95 4.02 26.67
CA VAL A 988 8.34 3.71 25.29
C VAL A 988 7.27 2.83 24.68
N SER A 989 6.81 3.12 23.45
CA SER A 989 5.90 2.26 22.70
C SER A 989 6.41 2.02 21.28
N TRP A 990 6.05 0.89 20.68
CA TRP A 990 6.44 0.50 19.31
C TRP A 990 5.40 -0.43 18.69
N LYS A 991 5.49 -0.67 17.38
CA LYS A 991 4.69 -1.68 16.68
C LYS A 991 5.58 -2.78 16.12
N ILE A 992 5.03 -3.99 16.07
CA ILE A 992 5.64 -5.13 15.37
C ILE A 992 4.67 -5.60 14.29
N GLY A 993 5.20 -5.82 13.09
CA GLY A 993 4.54 -6.56 12.02
C GLY A 993 5.30 -7.87 11.81
N TYR A 994 4.65 -9.00 12.11
CA TYR A 994 5.23 -10.35 12.01
C TYR A 994 4.17 -11.30 11.48
N ASP A 995 4.53 -12.04 10.43
CA ASP A 995 3.69 -13.03 9.74
C ASP A 995 4.11 -14.49 10.04
N GLY A 996 5.11 -14.69 10.90
CA GLY A 996 5.58 -16.00 11.34
C GLY A 996 4.87 -16.59 12.55
N ASP A 997 5.13 -17.88 12.77
CA ASP A 997 4.48 -18.73 13.77
C ASP A 997 5.32 -18.98 15.04
N LYS A 998 6.60 -18.56 15.07
CA LYS A 998 7.50 -18.80 16.21
C LYS A 998 7.49 -17.64 17.21
N HIS A 999 7.89 -17.92 18.46
CA HIS A 999 8.02 -16.87 19.47
C HIS A 999 9.10 -15.84 19.09
N LEU A 1000 8.79 -14.56 19.30
CA LEU A 1000 9.74 -13.45 19.17
C LEU A 1000 10.47 -13.18 20.49
N ASN A 1001 11.77 -12.90 20.40
CA ASN A 1001 12.57 -12.29 21.46
C ASN A 1001 12.68 -10.79 21.20
N GLU A 1002 12.17 -9.97 22.11
CA GLU A 1002 12.28 -8.51 22.06
C GLU A 1002 13.38 -8.00 23.01
N LYS A 1003 14.19 -7.05 22.56
CA LYS A 1003 15.22 -6.37 23.35
C LYS A 1003 15.12 -4.86 23.20
N LEU A 1004 14.78 -4.17 24.30
CA LEU A 1004 14.84 -2.72 24.42
C LEU A 1004 16.22 -2.30 24.91
N LEU A 1005 16.86 -1.36 24.21
CA LEU A 1005 18.21 -0.84 24.49
C LEU A 1005 18.15 0.68 24.58
N TYR A 1006 18.77 1.29 25.60
CA TYR A 1006 18.94 2.74 25.69
C TYR A 1006 20.40 3.11 25.98
N CYS A 1007 20.93 4.16 25.33
CA CYS A 1007 22.35 4.51 25.40
C CYS A 1007 22.59 6.02 25.19
N SER A 1008 23.45 6.63 26.01
CA SER A 1008 23.81 8.06 25.90
C SER A 1008 24.71 8.29 24.67
N GLU A 1009 24.35 9.27 23.83
CA GLU A 1009 25.11 9.65 22.63
C GLU A 1009 26.07 10.84 22.86
N THR A 1010 26.05 11.46 24.04
CA THR A 1010 26.77 12.74 24.28
C THR A 1010 28.20 12.61 24.80
N SER A 1011 28.78 11.39 24.79
CA SER A 1011 30.21 11.19 25.07
C SER A 1011 31.02 10.96 23.79
N SER A 1012 32.17 11.61 23.68
CA SER A 1012 33.01 11.65 22.47
C SER A 1012 33.81 10.35 22.20
N ASN A 1013 33.25 9.20 22.58
CA ASN A 1013 33.84 7.89 22.41
C ASN A 1013 32.72 6.87 22.12
N PRO A 1014 32.35 6.65 20.84
CA PRO A 1014 31.28 5.72 20.50
C PRO A 1014 31.70 4.28 20.82
N VAL A 1015 30.75 3.48 21.30
CA VAL A 1015 30.91 2.10 21.81
C VAL A 1015 31.32 2.01 23.29
N SER A 1016 30.32 2.18 24.16
CA SER A 1016 30.12 1.28 25.31
C SER A 1016 28.62 1.11 25.61
N CYS A 1017 27.91 0.41 24.71
CA CYS A 1017 26.66 -0.23 25.13
C CYS A 1017 27.04 -1.26 26.22
N ALA A 1018 26.38 -1.23 27.38
CA ALA A 1018 26.72 -2.10 28.50
C ALA A 1018 26.31 -3.56 28.22
N ALA A 1019 27.15 -4.28 27.47
CA ALA A 1019 27.30 -5.71 27.55
C ALA A 1019 28.61 -6.02 28.31
N SER A 1020 28.69 -5.55 29.55
CA SER A 1020 29.75 -5.90 30.50
C SER A 1020 29.13 -6.49 31.75
N GLN A 1021 29.59 -7.69 32.11
CA GLN A 1021 29.08 -8.50 33.20
C GLN A 1021 29.02 -7.73 34.54
N ASN A 1022 28.02 -8.07 35.37
CA ASN A 1022 27.88 -7.68 36.79
C ASN A 1022 27.34 -6.26 37.11
N LEU A 1023 26.18 -5.88 36.57
CA LEU A 1023 25.18 -5.09 37.31
C LEU A 1023 23.76 -5.60 37.00
N TRP A 1024 23.24 -6.49 37.86
CA TRP A 1024 21.80 -6.74 38.05
C TRP A 1024 21.30 -5.74 39.12
N PRO A 1025 20.03 -5.30 39.13
CA PRO A 1025 18.84 -6.07 38.79
C PRO A 1025 18.14 -5.68 37.49
N ALA A 1026 17.15 -6.51 37.12
CA ALA A 1026 16.28 -6.37 35.96
C ALA A 1026 16.97 -6.48 34.58
N TYR A 1027 17.32 -7.70 34.20
CA TYR A 1027 16.96 -8.12 32.85
C TYR A 1027 15.43 -7.97 32.70
N ALA A 1028 14.99 -6.85 32.13
CA ALA A 1028 13.76 -6.84 31.36
C ALA A 1028 14.03 -7.53 30.01
N ASN A 1029 14.44 -8.82 30.08
CA ASN A 1029 14.05 -9.75 29.03
C ASN A 1029 12.54 -9.78 29.12
N LEU A 1030 11.88 -9.03 28.23
CA LEU A 1030 10.44 -9.02 28.13
C LEU A 1030 10.04 -10.34 27.47
N LEU A 1031 10.07 -11.42 28.25
CA LEU A 1031 9.27 -12.62 28.03
C LEU A 1031 7.80 -12.28 28.31
N ILE A 1032 7.27 -11.27 27.61
CA ILE A 1032 5.87 -11.31 27.24
C ILE A 1032 5.81 -12.45 26.23
N SER A 1033 5.10 -13.50 26.60
CA SER A 1033 4.58 -14.45 25.62
C SER A 1033 3.27 -13.86 25.10
N PRO A 1034 3.23 -13.20 23.93
CA PRO A 1034 1.99 -13.15 23.20
C PRO A 1034 1.70 -14.55 22.63
N PRO A 1035 0.43 -14.93 22.47
CA PRO A 1035 0.06 -16.01 21.55
C PRO A 1035 0.61 -15.73 20.14
N ALA A 1036 0.79 -16.79 19.35
CA ALA A 1036 1.15 -16.66 17.94
C ALA A 1036 0.19 -15.71 17.18
N GLY A 1037 0.73 -14.90 16.26
CA GLY A 1037 -0.05 -14.09 15.30
C GLY A 1037 -0.25 -12.60 15.60
N ASN A 1038 0.27 -12.04 16.71
CA ASN A 1038 0.00 -10.64 17.06
C ASN A 1038 0.97 -9.61 16.44
N SER A 1039 0.69 -9.22 15.20
CA SER A 1039 1.03 -7.86 14.74
C SER A 1039 0.27 -6.85 15.61
N GLY A 1040 0.98 -5.94 16.30
CA GLY A 1040 0.40 -5.20 17.41
C GLY A 1040 1.22 -4.00 17.89
N THR A 1041 0.62 -3.21 18.80
CA THR A 1041 1.29 -2.08 19.47
C THR A 1041 1.67 -2.48 20.90
N TYR A 1042 2.94 -2.33 21.23
CA TYR A 1042 3.57 -2.74 22.49
C TYR A 1042 4.08 -1.52 23.24
N SER A 1043 4.25 -1.62 24.57
CA SER A 1043 4.85 -0.54 25.36
C SER A 1043 5.51 -1.03 26.65
N PHE A 1044 6.49 -0.26 27.13
CA PHE A 1044 7.26 -0.54 28.34
C PHE A 1044 7.64 0.77 29.04
N VAL A 1045 7.62 0.79 30.38
CA VAL A 1045 7.98 1.96 31.19
C VAL A 1045 9.44 1.85 31.65
N ILE A 1046 10.25 2.85 31.32
CA ILE A 1046 11.62 3.00 31.81
C ILE A 1046 11.67 3.96 33.00
N ASP A 1047 12.46 3.61 34.01
CA ASP A 1047 12.84 4.51 35.11
C ASP A 1047 14.09 5.31 34.69
N THR A 1048 13.94 6.62 34.61
CA THR A 1048 14.99 7.56 34.19
C THR A 1048 15.72 8.20 35.37
N SER A 1049 15.34 7.92 36.63
CA SER A 1049 15.99 8.47 37.84
C SER A 1049 17.46 8.08 37.98
N THR A 1050 17.88 6.99 37.34
CA THR A 1050 19.26 6.50 37.29
C THR A 1050 20.06 7.03 36.09
N LEU A 1051 19.41 7.76 35.18
CA LEU A 1051 20.03 8.35 34.00
C LEU A 1051 20.53 9.77 34.30
N LYS A 1052 21.46 10.26 33.49
CA LYS A 1052 22.15 11.53 33.71
C LYS A 1052 21.37 12.69 33.08
N PRO A 1053 20.94 13.70 33.85
CA PRO A 1053 20.31 14.90 33.29
C PRO A 1053 21.24 15.64 32.32
N GLY A 1054 20.67 16.19 31.25
CA GLY A 1054 21.37 16.89 30.17
C GLY A 1054 21.92 16.01 29.04
N ASP A 1055 22.00 14.69 29.22
CA ASP A 1055 22.43 13.75 28.17
C ASP A 1055 21.27 13.41 27.20
N ILE A 1056 21.62 13.13 25.95
CA ILE A 1056 20.69 12.59 24.94
C ILE A 1056 20.85 11.07 24.91
N TYR A 1057 19.76 10.34 25.12
CA TYR A 1057 19.72 8.89 25.07
C TYR A 1057 19.00 8.41 23.81
N ARG A 1058 19.68 7.58 23.01
CA ARG A 1058 19.07 6.83 21.91
C ARG A 1058 18.44 5.56 22.46
N ILE A 1059 17.15 5.39 22.19
CA ILE A 1059 16.40 4.16 22.44
C ILE A 1059 16.35 3.35 21.14
N THR A 1060 16.50 2.03 21.24
CA THR A 1060 16.48 1.09 20.11
C THR A 1060 15.72 -0.15 20.52
N VAL A 1061 14.70 -0.52 19.74
CA VAL A 1061 14.01 -1.81 19.87
C VAL A 1061 14.63 -2.77 18.86
N ARG A 1062 14.83 -4.03 19.27
CA ARG A 1062 15.13 -5.15 18.38
C ARG A 1062 14.12 -6.26 18.60
N ALA A 1063 13.66 -6.88 17.53
CA ALA A 1063 12.93 -8.13 17.56
C ALA A 1063 13.69 -9.19 16.75
N SER A 1064 13.66 -10.44 17.22
CA SER A 1064 14.31 -11.57 16.56
C SER A 1064 13.53 -12.85 16.82
N GLU A 1065 13.41 -13.72 15.83
CA GLU A 1065 12.82 -15.05 16.00
C GLU A 1065 13.61 -15.91 17.01
N SER A 1066 12.92 -16.62 17.91
CA SER A 1066 13.55 -17.52 18.88
C SER A 1066 13.93 -18.87 18.27
N THR A 1067 15.11 -19.38 18.63
CA THR A 1067 15.55 -20.75 18.31
C THR A 1067 15.87 -21.53 19.60
N PRO A 1068 15.42 -22.79 19.75
CA PRO A 1068 15.70 -23.58 20.95
C PRO A 1068 17.16 -24.04 20.99
N GLY A 1069 17.98 -23.45 21.86
CA GLY A 1069 19.37 -23.88 22.06
C GLY A 1069 20.33 -22.78 22.46
N GLY A 1070 20.26 -22.32 23.72
CA GLY A 1070 21.11 -21.25 24.21
C GLY A 1070 22.61 -21.59 24.23
N LYS A 1071 23.38 -21.00 23.32
CA LYS A 1071 24.81 -20.68 23.50
C LYS A 1071 25.12 -19.30 22.90
N GLU A 1072 25.27 -18.30 23.76
CA GLU A 1072 25.97 -17.07 23.37
C GLU A 1072 27.46 -17.39 23.15
N ASN A 1073 27.86 -17.59 21.90
CA ASN A 1073 29.27 -17.62 21.52
C ASN A 1073 29.65 -16.29 20.88
N SER A 1074 30.47 -15.52 21.58
CA SER A 1074 31.05 -14.27 21.10
C SER A 1074 31.98 -14.50 19.91
N GLY A 1075 31.50 -14.24 18.70
CA GLY A 1075 32.26 -14.30 17.46
C GLY A 1075 31.43 -13.75 16.30
N SER A 1076 31.92 -12.74 15.60
CA SER A 1076 31.13 -11.96 14.64
C SER A 1076 30.80 -12.72 13.35
N ALA A 1077 29.59 -13.28 13.28
CA ALA A 1077 28.90 -13.62 12.03
C ALA A 1077 27.37 -13.60 12.27
N LEU A 1078 26.71 -12.52 11.84
CA LEU A 1078 25.25 -12.39 11.93
C LEU A 1078 24.59 -13.19 10.80
N TYR A 1079 24.06 -14.36 11.13
CA TYR A 1079 23.03 -15.06 10.36
C TYR A 1079 21.96 -15.62 11.30
N SER A 1080 21.11 -14.73 11.79
CA SER A 1080 19.73 -15.05 12.18
C SER A 1080 18.79 -14.32 11.21
N LYS A 1081 17.83 -15.03 10.63
CA LYS A 1081 16.87 -14.48 9.67
C LYS A 1081 15.92 -13.53 10.43
N GLY A 1082 16.13 -12.22 10.32
CA GLY A 1082 15.18 -11.20 10.84
C GLY A 1082 15.60 -10.29 12.02
N ASP A 1083 16.88 -9.95 12.26
CA ASP A 1083 17.22 -8.89 13.24
C ASP A 1083 16.87 -7.49 12.67
N VAL A 1084 15.66 -7.01 12.95
CA VAL A 1084 15.15 -5.67 12.57
C VAL A 1084 15.24 -4.71 13.75
N SER A 1085 15.63 -3.46 13.48
CA SER A 1085 15.72 -2.43 14.53
C SER A 1085 15.24 -1.05 14.07
N THR A 1086 14.50 -0.39 14.96
CA THR A 1086 14.08 1.01 14.83
C THR A 1086 14.44 1.81 16.09
N ARG A 1087 14.44 3.15 15.97
CA ARG A 1087 15.14 4.05 16.90
C ARG A 1087 14.29 5.27 17.24
N ALA A 1088 14.39 5.70 18.50
CA ALA A 1088 13.87 6.98 19.01
C ALA A 1088 14.93 7.66 19.88
N PHE A 1089 14.74 8.94 20.19
CA PHE A 1089 15.68 9.72 21.02
C PHE A 1089 14.92 10.46 22.11
N ILE A 1090 15.48 10.49 23.32
CA ILE A 1090 15.04 11.34 24.42
C ILE A 1090 16.20 12.20 24.90
N LYS A 1091 15.87 13.42 25.35
CA LYS A 1091 16.80 14.29 26.09
C LYS A 1091 16.21 14.46 27.48
N LEU A 1092 17.00 14.18 28.50
CA LEU A 1092 16.63 14.47 29.88
C LEU A 1092 17.05 15.91 30.18
N GLU A 1093 16.14 16.72 30.71
CA GLU A 1093 16.40 18.13 31.06
C GLU A 1093 16.72 18.32 32.55
#